data_AF-A0A290ZLJ3-F1
#
_entry.id   AF-A0A290ZLJ3-F1
#
_cell.length_a   1.000
_cell.length_b   1.000
_cell.length_c   1.000
_cell.angle_alpha   90.00
_cell.angle_beta   90.00
_cell.angle_gamma   90.00
#
_symmetry.space_group_name_H-M   'P 1'
#
loop_
_entity.id
_entity.type
_entity.pdbx_description
1 polymer ?
#
loop_
_entity_poly.entity_id
_entity_poly.type
_entity_poly.pdbx_seq_one_letter_code
_entity_poly.pdbx_strand_id
1 'polypeptide(L)'
;MDLTKGLARVSLAAAEVAALRTAGALIEDPRRERPRYFDGRFLAARDLIRDQQYILTREADLGQAAGSGVAAGLDVDAGGAGDRLAVSAGHGVTPAGELVLLPRDVELRLADVRRAEQLSARFGLGRIAHPPLRNRTGLFVLALRPVEFTAGPIGAYPTSITGKRTVEDGDIIEATAIVLVPWDDDGAADALQARRGRAAAAIFAAGGAGALSSNVLPLAMVALQNNVVAWVDVPMVRRELGADRADLPGLGHAPRALRLAHLLQHQAHLADVLQVGGRAFAAREQFPALPPAGPLPPGIIDTRDFTQRYFPPEMAVDFSIIPEDELPALVEEALTLPPIDLEADADTLEATAVLILAPVPRNEWRVVSGRLATRTRALRPAAVNLVATRKPLEILQKLRIPRVVIAPEPADPSTAEWARLAALPGLWFARRRNLAYRDELAGEAVRLASLEIRSDVVVNRLQAIGLDTSLNRVLERATPLAASEASALLASPRFADSPALTAAALSELSKAETVDRAAVLRVAADLSAPGVGDGLVKLETARVDTVPSKTALREIADGGDWRGADTAAAAATKAELAPLANKVLRPQVVRTVAAPGATPVPRGTAAAAAGSAPVPSAEVPPAAAPAGKAAGAKGRTGAAAKRAAAEAQAGTAAPAAGRRRAAPPETGPGEQDSTSPSGRRRKPAGGK
;
A
#
# COMPACT_ATOMS: atom_id res chain seq x y z
N MET A 1 -18.06 33.28 37.89
CA MET A 1 -16.84 33.20 37.05
C MET A 1 -16.39 34.61 36.74
N ASP A 2 -15.08 34.87 36.68
CA ASP A 2 -14.58 36.17 36.23
C ASP A 2 -14.55 36.19 34.69
N LEU A 3 -15.57 36.83 34.09
CA LEU A 3 -15.76 36.87 32.62
C LEU A 3 -14.64 37.63 31.89
N THR A 4 -13.77 38.35 32.61
CA THR A 4 -12.61 39.05 32.01
C THR A 4 -11.40 38.13 31.80
N LYS A 5 -11.39 36.94 32.41
CA LYS A 5 -10.28 35.98 32.39
C LYS A 5 -10.65 34.74 31.60
N GLY A 6 -9.78 34.31 30.69
CA GLY A 6 -9.88 32.99 30.10
C GLY A 6 -9.65 31.92 31.17
N LEU A 7 -10.52 30.91 31.25
CA LEU A 7 -10.60 29.93 32.36
C LEU A 7 -9.29 29.18 32.70
N ALA A 8 -8.29 29.21 31.81
CA ALA A 8 -6.98 28.57 31.97
C ALA A 8 -5.77 29.52 31.76
N ARG A 9 -5.96 30.85 31.70
CA ARG A 9 -4.87 31.82 31.44
C ARG A 9 -4.37 32.47 32.74
N VAL A 10 -3.06 32.45 32.96
CA VAL A 10 -2.39 33.17 34.06
C VAL A 10 -2.32 34.66 33.75
N SER A 11 -2.50 35.51 34.76
CA SER A 11 -2.31 36.96 34.66
C SER A 11 -0.93 37.33 35.20
N LEU A 12 -0.12 38.02 34.40
CA LEU A 12 1.20 38.53 34.79
C LEU A 12 1.10 39.97 35.31
N ALA A 13 2.02 40.36 36.19
CA ALA A 13 2.12 41.75 36.66
C ALA A 13 2.89 42.64 35.66
N ALA A 14 2.65 43.96 35.64
CA ALA A 14 3.30 44.85 34.68
C ALA A 14 4.85 44.86 34.80
N ALA A 15 5.38 44.77 36.03
CA ALA A 15 6.82 44.67 36.28
C ALA A 15 7.42 43.33 35.78
N GLU A 16 6.66 42.24 35.89
CA GLU A 16 7.03 40.92 35.41
C GLU A 16 7.02 40.87 33.87
N VAL A 17 6.01 41.45 33.23
CA VAL A 17 5.95 41.65 31.76
C VAL A 17 7.17 42.44 31.28
N ALA A 18 7.54 43.53 31.95
CA ALA A 18 8.73 44.31 31.59
C ALA A 18 10.01 43.47 31.70
N ALA A 19 10.20 42.74 32.79
CA ALA A 19 11.36 41.86 32.97
C ALA A 19 11.43 40.74 31.92
N LEU A 20 10.32 40.08 31.62
CA LEU A 20 10.25 38.99 30.63
C LEU A 20 10.46 39.50 29.19
N ARG A 21 9.99 40.72 28.86
CA ARG A 21 10.31 41.38 27.59
C ARG A 21 11.80 41.67 27.47
N THR A 22 12.42 42.26 28.50
CA THR A 22 13.87 42.55 28.50
C THR A 22 14.71 41.27 28.41
N ALA A 23 14.25 40.17 29.00
CA ALA A 23 14.89 38.86 28.91
C ALA A 23 14.63 38.11 27.58
N GLY A 24 13.77 38.64 26.68
CA GLY A 24 13.36 37.96 25.45
C GLY A 24 12.49 36.70 25.67
N ALA A 25 11.98 36.51 26.89
CA ALA A 25 11.20 35.34 27.28
C ALA A 25 9.69 35.51 27.06
N LEU A 26 9.20 36.74 26.89
CA LEU A 26 7.81 37.02 26.51
C LEU A 26 7.72 37.27 25.00
N ILE A 27 7.10 36.34 24.28
CA ILE A 27 6.81 36.44 22.84
C ILE A 27 5.36 36.89 22.68
N GLU A 28 5.15 38.02 22.01
CA GLU A 28 3.83 38.62 21.82
C GLU A 28 3.38 38.43 20.36
N ASP A 29 2.19 37.86 20.15
CA ASP A 29 1.54 37.81 18.84
C ASP A 29 0.59 39.02 18.72
N PRO A 30 0.91 40.04 17.90
CA PRO A 30 0.10 41.25 17.78
C PRO A 30 -1.28 40.97 17.17
N ARG A 31 -1.43 39.87 16.41
CA ARG A 31 -2.72 39.44 15.85
C ARG A 31 -3.68 38.90 16.93
N ARG A 32 -3.15 38.59 18.12
CA ARG A 32 -3.90 38.08 19.27
C ARG A 32 -4.14 39.14 20.36
N GLU A 33 -3.91 40.42 20.05
CA GLU A 33 -4.33 41.56 20.86
C GLU A 33 -5.85 41.80 20.72
N ARG A 34 -6.56 42.02 21.83
CA ARG A 34 -7.99 42.40 21.83
C ARG A 34 -8.26 43.51 22.85
N PRO A 35 -9.31 44.33 22.67
CA PRO A 35 -9.65 45.37 23.64
C PRO A 35 -10.00 44.77 25.00
N ARG A 36 -9.65 45.49 26.07
CA ARG A 36 -10.22 45.26 27.40
C ARG A 36 -11.35 46.25 27.61
N TYR A 37 -12.58 45.73 27.66
CA TYR A 37 -13.77 46.48 28.09
C TYR A 37 -13.81 46.59 29.62
N PHE A 38 -14.19 47.76 30.11
CA PHE A 38 -14.39 48.09 31.52
C PHE A 38 -15.26 49.35 31.63
N ASP A 39 -15.95 49.52 32.75
CA ASP A 39 -16.87 50.65 32.96
C ASP A 39 -16.13 51.99 32.93
N GLY A 40 -16.71 52.97 32.22
CA GLY A 40 -16.09 54.29 32.00
C GLY A 40 -15.14 54.37 30.80
N ARG A 41 -14.86 53.27 30.09
CA ARG A 41 -14.20 53.32 28.76
C ARG A 41 -15.20 53.73 27.69
N PHE A 42 -14.87 54.76 26.89
CA PHE A 42 -15.63 55.07 25.68
C PHE A 42 -15.52 53.94 24.64
N LEU A 43 -16.66 53.47 24.15
CA LEU A 43 -16.72 52.52 23.04
C LEU A 43 -16.41 53.24 21.72
N ALA A 44 -15.52 52.67 20.91
CA ALA A 44 -15.14 53.21 19.60
C ALA A 44 -15.10 52.09 18.56
N ALA A 45 -15.39 52.42 17.29
CA ALA A 45 -15.40 51.45 16.19
C ALA A 45 -14.08 50.66 16.09
N ARG A 46 -12.93 51.32 16.30
CA ARG A 46 -11.60 50.67 16.32
C ARG A 46 -11.47 49.54 17.36
N ASP A 47 -12.20 49.62 18.47
CA ASP A 47 -12.15 48.60 19.51
C ASP A 47 -12.94 47.38 19.03
N LEU A 48 -14.15 47.58 18.51
CA LEU A 48 -14.98 46.51 17.94
C LEU A 48 -14.30 45.82 16.74
N ILE A 49 -13.71 46.59 15.82
CA ILE A 49 -12.96 46.06 14.66
C ILE A 49 -11.79 45.19 15.12
N ARG A 50 -11.04 45.61 16.14
CA ARG A 50 -9.92 44.82 16.68
C ARG A 50 -10.41 43.53 17.37
N ASP A 51 -11.58 43.54 18.00
CA ASP A 51 -12.18 42.35 18.60
C ASP A 51 -12.67 41.36 17.52
N GLN A 52 -13.28 41.85 16.43
CA GLN A 52 -13.61 41.06 15.25
C GLN A 52 -12.37 40.42 14.62
N GLN A 53 -11.30 41.19 14.40
CA GLN A 53 -10.02 40.69 13.88
C GLN A 53 -9.39 39.62 14.79
N TYR A 54 -9.49 39.77 16.11
CA TYR A 54 -9.03 38.76 17.07
C TYR A 54 -9.83 37.45 16.97
N ILE A 55 -11.15 37.53 16.74
CA ILE A 55 -12.01 36.35 16.53
C ILE A 55 -11.64 35.66 15.22
N LEU A 56 -11.65 36.39 14.09
CA LEU A 56 -11.31 35.86 12.76
C LEU A 56 -9.92 35.22 12.73
N THR A 57 -8.91 35.86 13.31
CA THR A 57 -7.55 35.29 13.43
C THR A 57 -7.57 33.97 14.20
N ARG A 58 -8.36 33.89 15.28
CA ARG A 58 -8.43 32.70 16.12
C ARG A 58 -9.23 31.56 15.49
N GLU A 59 -10.22 31.88 14.66
CA GLU A 59 -10.96 30.92 13.84
C GLU A 59 -10.09 30.39 12.71
N ALA A 60 -9.33 31.25 12.03
CA ALA A 60 -8.31 30.85 11.06
C ALA A 60 -7.22 29.95 11.69
N ASP A 61 -6.69 30.32 12.87
CA ASP A 61 -5.76 29.47 13.62
C ASP A 61 -6.36 28.08 13.95
N LEU A 62 -7.67 28.00 14.21
CA LEU A 62 -8.38 26.73 14.46
C LEU A 62 -8.60 25.93 13.17
N GLY A 63 -8.94 26.59 12.06
CA GLY A 63 -9.04 25.98 10.74
C GLY A 63 -7.72 25.39 10.27
N GLN A 64 -6.62 26.14 10.41
CA GLN A 64 -5.26 25.63 10.16
C GLN A 64 -4.91 24.42 11.04
N ALA A 65 -5.34 24.41 12.31
CA ALA A 65 -5.11 23.28 13.21
C ALA A 65 -5.93 22.02 12.84
N ALA A 66 -7.14 22.20 12.30
CA ALA A 66 -7.97 21.12 11.76
C ALA A 66 -7.44 20.58 10.42
N GLY A 67 -6.82 21.45 9.62
CA GLY A 67 -6.26 21.15 8.30
C GLY A 67 -7.11 21.69 7.16
N SER A 68 -6.49 21.87 6.00
CA SER A 68 -7.15 22.32 4.76
C SER A 68 -7.89 21.20 4.03
N GLY A 69 -8.82 21.60 3.16
CA GLY A 69 -9.51 20.70 2.23
C GLY A 69 -11.03 20.92 2.17
N VAL A 70 -11.68 20.17 1.29
CA VAL A 70 -13.14 20.06 1.15
C VAL A 70 -13.69 19.23 2.31
N ALA A 71 -14.71 19.73 3.01
CA ALA A 71 -15.35 19.03 4.12
C ALA A 71 -16.60 18.26 3.68
N ALA A 72 -17.39 18.82 2.77
CA ALA A 72 -18.53 18.17 2.13
C ALA A 72 -18.94 18.89 0.83
N GLY A 73 -19.37 18.13 -0.19
CA GLY A 73 -19.82 18.65 -1.48
C GLY A 73 -18.69 19.30 -2.29
N LEU A 74 -18.98 20.43 -2.94
CA LEU A 74 -18.02 21.18 -3.79
C LEU A 74 -17.46 20.36 -4.96
N ASP A 75 -18.24 19.38 -5.43
CA ASP A 75 -17.96 18.58 -6.62
C ASP A 75 -18.06 19.45 -7.88
N VAL A 76 -17.22 19.16 -8.87
CA VAL A 76 -17.10 19.98 -10.09
C VAL A 76 -17.31 19.10 -11.32
N ASP A 77 -18.32 19.46 -12.11
CA ASP A 77 -18.67 18.76 -13.34
C ASP A 77 -18.63 19.70 -14.54
N ALA A 78 -18.37 19.14 -15.73
CA ALA A 78 -18.67 19.84 -16.98
C ALA A 78 -20.19 19.99 -17.12
N GLY A 79 -20.68 21.22 -17.31
CA GLY A 79 -22.11 21.48 -17.46
C GLY A 79 -22.65 20.93 -18.79
N GLY A 80 -23.98 20.93 -18.96
CA GLY A 80 -24.66 20.40 -20.15
C GLY A 80 -24.33 21.12 -21.48
N ALA A 81 -23.49 22.14 -21.46
CA ALA A 81 -22.88 22.78 -22.63
C ALA A 81 -21.40 23.07 -22.34
N GLY A 82 -20.54 22.94 -23.35
CA GLY A 82 -19.08 23.04 -23.19
C GLY A 82 -18.53 24.41 -22.74
N ASP A 83 -19.37 25.45 -22.63
CA ASP A 83 -19.00 26.76 -22.04
C ASP A 83 -19.33 26.86 -20.54
N ARG A 84 -19.72 25.75 -19.89
CA ARG A 84 -20.23 25.73 -18.51
C ARG A 84 -19.51 24.75 -17.58
N LEU A 85 -19.40 25.14 -16.32
CA LEU A 85 -18.99 24.29 -15.20
C LEU A 85 -20.08 24.32 -14.13
N ALA A 86 -20.43 23.17 -13.56
CA ALA A 86 -21.28 23.09 -12.38
C ALA A 86 -20.41 22.88 -11.13
N VAL A 87 -20.77 23.54 -10.02
CA VAL A 87 -20.18 23.31 -8.70
C VAL A 87 -21.30 23.02 -7.72
N SER A 88 -21.24 21.88 -7.02
CA SER A 88 -22.27 21.50 -6.03
C SER A 88 -22.19 22.35 -4.75
N ALA A 89 -23.31 22.47 -4.05
CA ALA A 89 -23.37 23.06 -2.72
C ALA A 89 -22.42 22.32 -1.76
N GLY A 90 -21.77 23.05 -0.86
CA GLY A 90 -20.77 22.45 0.02
C GLY A 90 -19.91 23.46 0.77
N HIS A 91 -18.94 22.96 1.52
CA HIS A 91 -18.02 23.79 2.30
C HIS A 91 -16.65 23.12 2.48
N GLY A 92 -15.66 23.92 2.84
CA GLY A 92 -14.30 23.49 3.12
C GLY A 92 -13.47 24.59 3.77
N VAL A 93 -12.21 24.29 4.05
CA VAL A 93 -11.27 25.20 4.74
C VAL A 93 -10.04 25.43 3.87
N THR A 94 -9.68 26.69 3.65
CA THR A 94 -8.47 27.06 2.89
C THR A 94 -7.20 26.69 3.67
N PRO A 95 -6.03 26.56 3.03
CA PRO A 95 -4.75 26.44 3.75
C PRO A 95 -4.44 27.60 4.72
N ALA A 96 -5.06 28.77 4.54
CA ALA A 96 -5.02 29.89 5.49
C ALA A 96 -5.93 29.69 6.72
N GLY A 97 -6.77 28.65 6.75
CA GLY A 97 -7.71 28.33 7.83
C GLY A 97 -9.09 28.97 7.69
N GLU A 98 -9.35 29.68 6.60
CA GLU A 98 -10.61 30.40 6.37
C GLU A 98 -11.70 29.45 5.85
N LEU A 99 -12.93 29.60 6.33
CA LEU A 99 -14.09 28.83 5.86
C LEU A 99 -14.57 29.36 4.49
N VAL A 100 -14.83 28.44 3.56
CA VAL A 100 -15.55 28.73 2.31
C VAL A 100 -16.84 27.92 2.24
N LEU A 101 -17.92 28.55 1.77
CA LEU A 101 -19.27 27.98 1.78
C LEU A 101 -20.03 28.36 0.50
N LEU A 102 -20.49 27.34 -0.23
CA LEU A 102 -21.49 27.45 -1.28
C LEU A 102 -22.82 26.91 -0.74
N PRO A 103 -23.81 27.76 -0.39
CA PRO A 103 -25.08 27.31 0.19
C PRO A 103 -26.05 26.68 -0.82
N ARG A 104 -25.70 26.68 -2.11
CA ARG A 104 -26.48 26.12 -3.23
C ARG A 104 -25.55 25.82 -4.40
N ASP A 105 -26.01 24.94 -5.29
CA ASP A 105 -25.32 24.64 -6.54
C ASP A 105 -25.17 25.90 -7.41
N VAL A 106 -24.05 26.01 -8.12
CA VAL A 106 -23.73 27.14 -8.99
C VAL A 106 -23.33 26.65 -10.38
N GLU A 107 -24.05 27.09 -11.40
CA GLU A 107 -23.64 26.93 -12.80
C GLU A 107 -22.87 28.18 -13.26
N LEU A 108 -21.62 27.97 -13.67
CA LEU A 108 -20.69 29.01 -14.10
C LEU A 108 -20.59 29.01 -15.62
N ARG A 109 -20.86 30.16 -16.24
CA ARG A 109 -20.71 30.34 -17.69
C ARG A 109 -19.39 31.03 -18.01
N LEU A 110 -18.44 30.29 -18.57
CA LEU A 110 -17.08 30.77 -18.86
C LEU A 110 -17.01 31.80 -19.99
N ALA A 111 -18.01 31.82 -20.87
CA ALA A 111 -18.14 32.79 -21.96
C ALA A 111 -18.73 34.16 -21.54
N ASP A 112 -19.23 34.32 -20.31
CA ASP A 112 -19.83 35.59 -19.85
C ASP A 112 -18.75 36.60 -19.37
N VAL A 113 -17.97 37.10 -20.33
CA VAL A 113 -16.87 38.04 -20.10
C VAL A 113 -17.34 39.31 -19.39
N ARG A 114 -18.54 39.84 -19.72
CA ARG A 114 -19.05 41.07 -19.11
C ARG A 114 -19.33 40.89 -17.62
N ARG A 115 -19.94 39.77 -17.23
CA ARG A 115 -20.19 39.44 -15.83
C ARG A 115 -18.89 39.17 -15.08
N ALA A 116 -17.92 38.51 -15.71
CA ALA A 116 -16.58 38.33 -15.14
C ALA A 116 -15.88 39.68 -14.90
N GLU A 117 -15.85 40.59 -15.87
CA GLU A 117 -15.29 41.95 -15.73
C GLU A 117 -15.96 42.73 -14.58
N GLN A 118 -17.30 42.68 -14.47
CA GLN A 118 -18.06 43.33 -13.39
C GLN A 118 -17.75 42.76 -12.00
N LEU A 119 -17.65 41.43 -11.87
CA LEU A 119 -17.31 40.77 -10.61
C LEU A 119 -15.86 41.07 -10.21
N SER A 120 -14.90 40.98 -11.15
CA SER A 120 -13.50 41.33 -10.91
C SER A 120 -13.31 42.78 -10.46
N ALA A 121 -14.13 43.71 -10.96
CA ALA A 121 -14.14 45.10 -10.50
C ALA A 121 -14.70 45.24 -9.08
N ARG A 122 -15.81 44.56 -8.76
CA ARG A 122 -16.44 44.60 -7.42
C ARG A 122 -15.55 43.99 -6.34
N PHE A 123 -14.88 42.87 -6.61
CA PHE A 123 -13.95 42.22 -5.68
C PHE A 123 -12.55 42.86 -5.65
N GLY A 124 -12.32 43.98 -6.35
CA GLY A 124 -11.01 44.65 -6.41
C GLY A 124 -9.88 43.86 -7.10
N LEU A 125 -10.21 42.70 -7.70
CA LEU A 125 -9.26 41.75 -8.29
C LEU A 125 -8.55 42.29 -9.54
N GLY A 126 -9.08 43.34 -10.18
CA GLY A 126 -8.48 43.99 -11.35
C GLY A 126 -7.10 44.63 -11.13
N ARG A 127 -6.56 44.62 -9.91
CA ARG A 127 -5.17 45.04 -9.61
C ARG A 127 -4.13 43.95 -9.84
N ILE A 128 -4.56 42.70 -9.97
CA ILE A 128 -3.69 41.55 -10.25
C ILE A 128 -3.71 41.30 -11.76
N ALA A 129 -2.55 41.01 -12.36
CA ALA A 129 -2.47 40.65 -13.76
C ALA A 129 -3.18 39.30 -14.00
N HIS A 130 -4.15 39.27 -14.91
CA HIS A 130 -4.89 38.07 -15.28
C HIS A 130 -4.83 37.86 -16.80
N PRO A 131 -4.88 36.62 -17.30
CA PRO A 131 -5.04 36.34 -18.72
C PRO A 131 -6.30 37.02 -19.29
N PRO A 132 -6.29 37.44 -20.57
CA PRO A 132 -7.42 38.14 -21.17
C PRO A 132 -8.68 37.27 -21.16
N LEU A 133 -9.67 37.66 -20.36
CA LEU A 133 -10.94 36.94 -20.12
C LEU A 133 -11.66 36.50 -21.40
N ARG A 134 -11.44 37.21 -22.51
CA ARG A 134 -12.08 36.98 -23.81
C ARG A 134 -11.69 35.65 -24.46
N ASN A 135 -10.43 35.24 -24.37
CA ASN A 135 -9.90 34.02 -25.00
C ASN A 135 -8.95 33.30 -24.02
N ARG A 136 -9.50 32.67 -22.98
CA ARG A 136 -8.69 31.85 -22.06
C ARG A 136 -8.44 30.48 -22.69
N THR A 137 -7.16 30.14 -22.86
CA THR A 137 -6.67 28.86 -23.36
C THR A 137 -5.49 28.41 -22.51
N GLY A 138 -5.48 27.16 -22.06
CA GLY A 138 -4.48 26.62 -21.15
C GLY A 138 -5.09 25.90 -19.95
N LEU A 139 -4.26 25.62 -18.95
CA LEU A 139 -4.67 24.97 -17.70
C LEU A 139 -5.05 26.01 -16.64
N PHE A 140 -6.11 25.74 -15.90
CA PHE A 140 -6.60 26.60 -14.83
C PHE A 140 -7.06 25.76 -13.63
N VAL A 141 -6.71 26.18 -12.42
CA VAL A 141 -7.30 25.63 -11.20
C VAL A 141 -8.59 26.41 -10.90
N LEU A 142 -9.73 25.70 -10.95
CA LEU A 142 -10.99 26.20 -10.41
C LEU A 142 -10.94 26.08 -8.88
N ALA A 143 -11.20 27.19 -8.20
CA ALA A 143 -11.06 27.25 -6.76
C ALA A 143 -12.00 28.26 -6.09
N LEU A 144 -12.14 28.13 -4.78
CA LEU A 144 -12.91 29.04 -3.93
C LEU A 144 -11.98 29.97 -3.16
N ARG A 145 -12.38 31.22 -3.02
CA ARG A 145 -11.65 32.23 -2.24
C ARG A 145 -12.62 32.96 -1.31
N PRO A 146 -12.36 33.02 0.01
CA PRO A 146 -13.09 33.92 0.91
C PRO A 146 -12.79 35.37 0.53
N VAL A 147 -13.83 36.20 0.52
CA VAL A 147 -13.76 37.63 0.20
C VAL A 147 -14.71 38.39 1.10
N GLU A 148 -14.28 39.56 1.55
CA GLU A 148 -15.14 40.54 2.22
C GLU A 148 -15.41 41.73 1.28
N PHE A 149 -16.58 42.35 1.43
CA PHE A 149 -16.89 43.64 0.81
C PHE A 149 -17.87 44.42 1.67
N THR A 150 -17.84 45.76 1.56
CA THR A 150 -18.79 46.63 2.23
C THR A 150 -20.03 46.84 1.38
N ALA A 151 -21.20 46.97 2.02
CA ALA A 151 -22.48 47.24 1.38
C ALA A 151 -23.47 47.93 2.34
N GLY A 152 -24.71 48.14 1.89
CA GLY A 152 -25.75 48.75 2.70
C GLY A 152 -25.48 50.24 2.95
N PRO A 153 -25.59 51.11 1.92
CA PRO A 153 -25.25 52.52 2.05
C PRO A 153 -26.17 53.24 3.06
N ILE A 154 -25.57 53.75 4.13
CA ILE A 154 -26.23 54.50 5.21
C ILE A 154 -25.71 55.94 5.28
N GLY A 155 -26.52 56.83 5.86
CA GLY A 155 -26.12 58.21 6.10
C GLY A 155 -25.15 58.32 7.28
N ALA A 156 -23.89 58.65 6.99
CA ALA A 156 -22.86 58.88 8.01
C ALA A 156 -22.94 60.32 8.56
N TYR A 157 -22.84 60.44 9.87
CA TYR A 157 -22.82 61.73 10.56
C TYR A 157 -21.40 62.33 10.55
N PRO A 158 -21.26 63.65 10.29
CA PRO A 158 -19.96 64.29 10.27
C PRO A 158 -19.27 64.20 11.65
N THR A 159 -17.98 63.85 11.64
CA THR A 159 -17.14 63.78 12.85
C THR A 159 -16.65 65.16 13.34
N SER A 160 -17.06 66.24 12.68
CA SER A 160 -16.74 67.62 13.03
C SER A 160 -17.98 68.52 12.92
N ILE A 161 -18.02 69.59 13.71
CA ILE A 161 -19.17 70.51 13.83
C ILE A 161 -19.54 71.16 12.47
N THR A 162 -18.56 71.35 11.59
CA THR A 162 -18.72 71.94 10.24
C THR A 162 -18.72 70.90 9.11
N GLY A 163 -18.64 69.61 9.44
CA GLY A 163 -18.59 68.54 8.45
C GLY A 163 -19.91 68.35 7.72
N LYS A 164 -19.84 67.85 6.49
CA LYS A 164 -21.02 67.45 5.71
C LYS A 164 -21.36 65.99 6.02
N ARG A 165 -22.65 65.63 6.01
CA ARG A 165 -23.05 64.22 6.01
C ARG A 165 -22.49 63.53 4.77
N THR A 166 -21.90 62.37 4.97
CA THR A 166 -21.43 61.45 3.93
C THR A 166 -22.41 60.29 3.79
N VAL A 167 -22.23 59.48 2.74
CA VAL A 167 -22.83 58.15 2.66
C VAL A 167 -21.67 57.17 2.76
N GLU A 168 -21.80 56.22 3.67
CA GLU A 168 -20.82 55.16 3.91
C GLU A 168 -21.58 53.82 3.97
N ASP A 169 -20.91 52.73 3.63
CA ASP A 169 -21.49 51.40 3.73
C ASP A 169 -21.59 50.98 5.21
N GLY A 170 -22.77 50.50 5.64
CA GLY A 170 -23.04 50.11 7.02
C GLY A 170 -22.72 48.66 7.35
N ASP A 171 -22.72 47.79 6.34
CA ASP A 171 -22.57 46.34 6.49
C ASP A 171 -21.23 45.86 5.91
N ILE A 172 -20.56 44.95 6.61
CA ILE A 172 -19.48 44.11 6.06
C ILE A 172 -20.10 42.76 5.71
N ILE A 173 -19.92 42.31 4.48
CA ILE A 173 -20.45 41.04 3.97
C ILE A 173 -19.30 40.12 3.59
N GLU A 174 -19.20 39.01 4.32
CA GLU A 174 -18.37 37.87 3.95
C GLU A 174 -19.04 37.04 2.85
N ALA A 175 -18.26 36.60 1.87
CA ALA A 175 -18.72 35.77 0.76
C ALA A 175 -17.61 34.83 0.26
N THR A 176 -18.00 33.83 -0.51
CA THR A 176 -17.06 32.98 -1.26
C THR A 176 -17.11 33.36 -2.74
N ALA A 177 -15.98 33.82 -3.28
CA ALA A 177 -15.79 34.03 -4.72
C ALA A 177 -15.26 32.76 -5.38
N ILE A 178 -15.83 32.38 -6.53
CA ILE A 178 -15.27 31.32 -7.37
C ILE A 178 -14.27 31.96 -8.34
N VAL A 179 -13.04 31.46 -8.34
CA VAL A 179 -11.91 32.00 -9.10
C VAL A 179 -11.30 30.92 -10.00
N LEU A 180 -10.72 31.37 -11.11
CA LEU A 180 -9.92 30.53 -12.01
C LEU A 180 -8.48 31.05 -11.95
N VAL A 181 -7.62 30.31 -11.27
CA VAL A 181 -6.19 30.62 -11.15
C VAL A 181 -5.48 29.98 -12.35
N PRO A 182 -4.71 30.72 -13.16
CA PRO A 182 -3.92 30.10 -14.22
C PRO A 182 -2.91 29.12 -13.60
N TRP A 183 -2.74 27.97 -14.23
CA TRP A 183 -1.66 27.05 -13.90
C TRP A 183 -0.53 27.25 -14.90
N ASP A 184 0.61 27.73 -14.42
CA ASP A 184 1.79 27.96 -15.24
C ASP A 184 2.46 26.61 -15.57
N ASP A 185 2.55 26.28 -16.85
CA ASP A 185 3.30 25.15 -17.38
C ASP A 185 4.14 25.56 -18.60
N ASP A 186 5.37 25.05 -18.67
CA ASP A 186 6.34 25.41 -19.73
C ASP A 186 5.89 24.99 -21.15
N GLY A 187 4.90 24.10 -21.24
CA GLY A 187 4.42 23.47 -22.47
C GLY A 187 3.26 24.17 -23.16
N ALA A 188 3.26 25.51 -23.22
CA ALA A 188 2.15 26.29 -23.78
C ALA A 188 1.77 25.94 -25.24
N ALA A 189 2.69 25.37 -26.01
CA ALA A 189 2.49 24.94 -27.40
C ALA A 189 1.90 23.53 -27.55
N ASP A 190 1.87 22.72 -26.48
CA ASP A 190 1.47 21.32 -26.55
C ASP A 190 -0.05 21.11 -26.46
N ALA A 191 -0.50 19.94 -26.92
CA ALA A 191 -1.88 19.53 -26.79
C ALA A 191 -2.32 19.45 -25.31
N LEU A 192 -3.56 19.87 -25.03
CA LEU A 192 -4.09 19.96 -23.66
C LEU A 192 -4.09 18.61 -22.91
N GLN A 193 -4.08 17.47 -23.61
CA GLN A 193 -3.95 16.14 -22.98
C GLN A 193 -2.50 15.83 -22.55
N ALA A 194 -1.50 16.14 -23.37
CA ALA A 194 -0.08 15.98 -22.98
C ALA A 194 0.26 16.90 -21.78
N ARG A 195 -0.33 18.10 -21.75
CA ARG A 195 -0.23 19.03 -20.61
C ARG A 195 -0.85 18.47 -19.33
N ARG A 196 -1.95 17.70 -19.42
CA ARG A 196 -2.58 17.00 -18.27
C ARG A 196 -1.62 16.02 -17.61
N GLY A 197 -0.96 15.17 -18.41
CA GLY A 197 0.03 14.20 -17.91
C GLY A 197 1.20 14.86 -17.17
N ARG A 198 1.77 15.94 -17.72
CA ARG A 198 2.85 16.69 -17.05
C ARG A 198 2.40 17.44 -15.80
N ALA A 199 1.20 18.03 -15.80
CA ALA A 199 0.64 18.66 -14.60
C ALA A 199 0.46 17.64 -13.46
N ALA A 200 -0.04 16.44 -13.77
CA ALA A 200 -0.11 15.34 -12.81
C ALA A 200 1.28 14.92 -12.30
N ALA A 201 2.28 14.77 -13.18
CA ALA A 201 3.65 14.43 -12.78
C ALA A 201 4.29 15.49 -11.87
N ALA A 202 4.10 16.79 -12.18
CA ALA A 202 4.58 17.89 -11.34
C ALA A 202 3.96 17.85 -9.93
N ILE A 203 2.64 17.62 -9.85
CA ILE A 203 1.90 17.58 -8.58
C ILE A 203 2.25 16.34 -7.75
N PHE A 204 2.32 15.17 -8.36
CA PHE A 204 2.40 13.90 -7.64
C PHE A 204 3.82 13.31 -7.53
N ALA A 205 4.69 13.52 -8.51
CA ALA A 205 6.06 12.96 -8.53
C ALA A 205 7.11 14.00 -8.13
N ALA A 206 7.07 15.22 -8.67
CA ALA A 206 7.99 16.29 -8.29
C ALA A 206 7.67 16.96 -6.93
N GLY A 207 6.60 16.51 -6.25
CA GLY A 207 6.20 16.99 -4.92
C GLY A 207 5.62 18.40 -4.90
N GLY A 208 5.28 18.96 -6.07
CA GLY A 208 4.88 20.35 -6.23
C GLY A 208 3.48 20.51 -6.81
N ALA A 209 2.48 20.62 -5.94
CA ALA A 209 1.35 21.49 -6.28
C ALA A 209 1.90 22.92 -6.40
N GLY A 210 2.20 23.34 -7.63
CA GLY A 210 2.73 24.67 -7.97
C GLY A 210 1.99 25.75 -7.18
N ALA A 211 2.75 26.61 -6.52
CA ALA A 211 2.35 27.29 -5.27
C ALA A 211 1.05 28.10 -5.38
N LEU A 212 -0.09 27.42 -5.16
CA LEU A 212 -1.39 28.06 -5.01
C LEU A 212 -1.39 28.92 -3.75
N SER A 213 -2.10 30.04 -3.80
CA SER A 213 -2.25 30.92 -2.64
C SER A 213 -2.93 30.18 -1.50
N SER A 214 -2.43 30.37 -0.27
CA SER A 214 -3.02 29.81 0.95
C SER A 214 -4.49 30.20 1.16
N ASN A 215 -4.92 31.31 0.58
CA ASN A 215 -6.27 31.88 0.75
C ASN A 215 -7.24 31.33 -0.30
N VAL A 216 -6.95 30.15 -0.87
CA VAL A 216 -7.69 29.55 -1.98
C VAL A 216 -7.86 28.06 -1.73
N LEU A 217 -9.10 27.55 -1.81
CA LEU A 217 -9.42 26.12 -1.74
C LEU A 217 -9.57 25.57 -3.18
N PRO A 218 -8.62 24.76 -3.70
CA PRO A 218 -8.72 24.17 -5.02
C PRO A 218 -9.81 23.10 -5.10
N LEU A 219 -10.60 23.12 -6.19
CA LEU A 219 -11.69 22.16 -6.44
C LEU A 219 -11.41 21.24 -7.63
N ALA A 220 -10.85 21.76 -8.73
CA ALA A 220 -10.53 20.97 -9.92
C ALA A 220 -9.48 21.65 -10.80
N MET A 221 -8.71 20.85 -11.53
CA MET A 221 -7.96 21.35 -12.69
C MET A 221 -8.89 21.33 -13.91
N VAL A 222 -8.88 22.40 -14.69
CA VAL A 222 -9.73 22.56 -15.88
C VAL A 222 -8.85 23.00 -17.05
N ALA A 223 -8.88 22.26 -18.16
CA ALA A 223 -8.32 22.73 -19.40
C ALA A 223 -9.35 23.52 -20.19
N LEU A 224 -8.98 24.74 -20.59
CA LEU A 224 -9.80 25.59 -21.44
C LEU A 224 -9.17 25.73 -22.83
N GLN A 225 -10.02 25.77 -23.85
CA GLN A 225 -9.67 26.17 -25.21
C GLN A 225 -10.66 27.24 -25.67
N ASN A 226 -10.21 28.49 -25.74
CA ASN A 226 -11.04 29.65 -26.08
C ASN A 226 -12.33 29.74 -25.22
N ASN A 227 -12.19 29.62 -23.90
CA ASN A 227 -13.30 29.54 -22.90
C ASN A 227 -14.22 28.29 -23.00
N VAL A 228 -13.94 27.32 -23.88
CA VAL A 228 -14.62 26.01 -23.89
C VAL A 228 -13.85 25.04 -23.00
N VAL A 229 -14.57 24.28 -22.17
CA VAL A 229 -14.03 23.20 -21.32
C VAL A 229 -13.60 22.04 -22.21
N ALA A 230 -12.30 21.72 -22.21
CA ALA A 230 -11.75 20.56 -22.92
C ALA A 230 -11.78 19.29 -22.05
N TRP A 231 -11.48 19.43 -20.76
CA TRP A 231 -11.63 18.40 -19.73
C TRP A 231 -11.64 19.03 -18.33
N VAL A 232 -12.15 18.28 -17.35
CA VAL A 232 -12.14 18.60 -15.91
C VAL A 232 -11.48 17.42 -15.19
N ASP A 233 -10.53 17.70 -14.31
CA ASP A 233 -9.81 16.71 -13.52
C ASP A 233 -9.80 17.13 -12.04
N VAL A 234 -10.77 16.56 -11.30
CA VAL A 234 -10.98 16.84 -9.87
C VAL A 234 -9.85 16.26 -9.00
N PRO A 235 -9.46 14.97 -9.12
CA PRO A 235 -8.46 14.37 -8.23
C PRO A 235 -7.07 14.99 -8.34
N MET A 236 -6.74 15.69 -9.43
CA MET A 236 -5.45 16.36 -9.57
C MET A 236 -5.15 17.32 -8.41
N VAL A 237 -6.13 18.16 -8.01
CA VAL A 237 -5.92 19.25 -7.03
C VAL A 237 -6.87 19.23 -5.83
N ARG A 238 -8.05 18.60 -5.91
CA ARG A 238 -8.99 18.50 -4.77
C ARG A 238 -8.39 17.63 -3.67
N ARG A 239 -8.49 18.09 -2.42
CA ARG A 239 -8.13 17.31 -1.23
C ARG A 239 -9.26 17.40 -0.21
N GLU A 240 -9.55 16.28 0.44
CA GLU A 240 -10.52 16.22 1.55
C GLU A 240 -9.93 16.87 2.81
N LEU A 241 -10.77 17.34 3.72
CA LEU A 241 -10.36 18.07 4.91
C LEU A 241 -9.37 17.26 5.76
N GLY A 242 -8.18 17.81 6.00
CA GLY A 242 -7.12 17.16 6.79
C GLY A 242 -6.23 16.18 5.99
N ALA A 243 -6.45 16.02 4.68
CA ALA A 243 -5.65 15.17 3.79
C ALA A 243 -4.15 15.55 3.74
N ASP A 244 -3.81 16.80 4.03
CA ASP A 244 -2.44 17.31 4.03
C ASP A 244 -1.63 16.88 5.28
N ARG A 245 -2.28 16.21 6.25
CA ARG A 245 -1.61 15.65 7.42
C ARG A 245 -0.73 14.46 6.99
N ALA A 246 0.59 14.56 7.21
CA ALA A 246 1.48 13.41 7.02
C ALA A 246 1.13 12.29 8.02
N ASP A 247 0.67 11.14 7.53
CA ASP A 247 0.30 9.97 8.35
C ASP A 247 1.50 9.39 9.13
N LEU A 248 2.71 9.62 8.63
CA LEU A 248 3.96 9.07 9.15
C LEU A 248 4.99 10.20 9.35
N PRO A 249 5.22 10.67 10.59
CA PRO A 249 6.24 11.68 10.84
C PRO A 249 7.65 11.11 10.61
N GLY A 250 8.43 11.77 9.74
CA GLY A 250 9.89 11.59 9.67
C GLY A 250 10.45 10.64 8.61
N LEU A 251 9.62 10.02 7.75
CA LEU A 251 10.11 9.11 6.68
C LEU A 251 10.07 9.70 5.26
N GLY A 252 9.69 10.98 5.09
CA GLY A 252 9.69 11.66 3.78
C GLY A 252 8.69 11.10 2.76
N HIS A 253 7.71 10.30 3.18
CA HIS A 253 6.66 9.79 2.31
C HIS A 253 5.56 10.86 2.16
N ALA A 254 5.00 11.02 0.96
CA ALA A 254 3.84 11.90 0.75
C ALA A 254 2.62 11.47 1.61
N PRO A 255 1.63 12.34 1.89
CA PRO A 255 0.40 11.94 2.59
C PRO A 255 -0.36 10.85 1.82
N ARG A 256 -1.02 9.91 2.51
CA ARG A 256 -1.81 8.83 1.87
C ARG A 256 -2.86 9.39 0.93
N ALA A 257 -3.51 10.49 1.31
CA ALA A 257 -4.52 11.15 0.49
C ALA A 257 -3.97 11.65 -0.86
N LEU A 258 -2.72 12.17 -0.90
CA LEU A 258 -2.07 12.57 -2.15
C LEU A 258 -1.81 11.38 -3.07
N ARG A 259 -1.38 10.24 -2.51
CA ARG A 259 -1.10 9.01 -3.28
C ARG A 259 -2.38 8.35 -3.80
N LEU A 260 -3.44 8.32 -2.98
CA LEU A 260 -4.77 7.88 -3.39
C LEU A 260 -5.34 8.79 -4.50
N ALA A 261 -5.17 10.11 -4.37
CA ALA A 261 -5.60 11.05 -5.40
C ALA A 261 -4.84 10.87 -6.72
N HIS A 262 -3.55 10.49 -6.70
CA HIS A 262 -2.81 10.13 -7.92
C HIS A 262 -3.40 8.89 -8.60
N LEU A 263 -3.78 7.86 -7.84
CA LEU A 263 -4.48 6.67 -8.36
C LEU A 263 -5.82 7.05 -9.00
N LEU A 264 -6.65 7.87 -8.34
CA LEU A 264 -7.92 8.33 -8.90
C LEU A 264 -7.73 9.20 -10.15
N GLN A 265 -6.72 10.07 -10.15
CA GLN A 265 -6.37 10.91 -11.31
C GLN A 265 -5.98 10.05 -12.52
N HIS A 266 -5.11 9.05 -12.30
CA HIS A 266 -4.71 8.09 -13.33
C HIS A 266 -5.89 7.28 -13.86
N GLN A 267 -6.79 6.81 -12.99
CA GLN A 267 -8.01 6.07 -13.39
C GLN A 267 -8.92 6.92 -14.30
N ALA A 268 -9.19 8.16 -13.91
CA ALA A 268 -10.01 9.08 -14.70
C ALA A 268 -9.33 9.42 -16.05
N HIS A 269 -8.05 9.79 -16.02
CA HIS A 269 -7.31 10.12 -17.24
C HIS A 269 -7.17 8.92 -18.19
N LEU A 270 -6.96 7.71 -17.66
CA LEU A 270 -6.95 6.48 -18.47
C LEU A 270 -8.32 6.21 -19.11
N ALA A 271 -9.42 6.41 -18.38
CA ALA A 271 -10.77 6.25 -18.93
C ALA A 271 -11.02 7.22 -20.10
N ASP A 272 -10.64 8.49 -19.96
CA ASP A 272 -10.75 9.50 -21.03
C ASP A 272 -9.89 9.13 -22.25
N VAL A 273 -8.63 8.71 -22.04
CA VAL A 273 -7.74 8.25 -23.12
C VAL A 273 -8.30 7.02 -23.83
N LEU A 274 -8.93 6.08 -23.12
CA LEU A 274 -9.55 4.90 -23.70
C LEU A 274 -10.87 5.20 -24.46
N GLN A 275 -11.56 6.29 -24.14
CA GLN A 275 -12.72 6.74 -24.92
C GLN A 275 -12.32 7.42 -26.23
N VAL A 276 -11.22 8.19 -26.21
CA VAL A 276 -10.75 8.96 -27.39
C VAL A 276 -9.81 8.14 -28.29
N GLY A 277 -9.00 7.25 -27.71
CA GLY A 277 -7.91 6.52 -28.38
C GLY A 277 -8.25 5.07 -28.74
N GLY A 278 -8.11 4.72 -30.02
CA GLY A 278 -8.26 3.34 -30.49
C GLY A 278 -7.05 2.45 -30.20
N ARG A 279 -7.18 1.54 -29.23
CA ARG A 279 -6.33 0.35 -28.92
C ARG A 279 -4.80 0.54 -28.83
N ALA A 280 -4.32 0.37 -27.59
CA ALA A 280 -2.93 0.14 -27.18
C ALA A 280 -1.93 1.27 -27.48
N PHE A 281 -1.48 1.94 -26.42
CA PHE A 281 -0.49 3.02 -26.42
C PHE A 281 0.58 2.72 -25.35
N ALA A 282 1.76 3.34 -25.44
CA ALA A 282 2.79 3.22 -24.41
C ALA A 282 2.54 4.24 -23.29
N ALA A 283 2.72 3.86 -22.02
CA ALA A 283 2.39 4.70 -20.86
C ALA A 283 3.03 6.10 -20.96
N ARG A 284 4.32 6.15 -21.34
CA ARG A 284 5.11 7.38 -21.51
C ARG A 284 4.57 8.37 -22.56
N GLU A 285 3.64 7.98 -23.42
CA GLU A 285 3.03 8.85 -24.43
C GLU A 285 1.93 9.75 -23.85
N GLN A 286 1.33 9.34 -22.71
CA GLN A 286 0.20 10.03 -22.06
C GLN A 286 0.48 10.36 -20.58
N PHE A 287 1.38 9.59 -19.95
CA PHE A 287 1.71 9.64 -18.53
C PHE A 287 3.23 9.76 -18.36
N PRO A 288 3.79 10.95 -18.07
CA PRO A 288 5.18 11.11 -17.69
C PRO A 288 5.51 10.40 -16.37
N ALA A 289 4.54 10.34 -15.44
CA ALA A 289 4.62 9.55 -14.23
C ALA A 289 3.34 8.73 -14.04
N LEU A 290 3.46 7.56 -13.41
CA LEU A 290 2.37 6.68 -13.00
C LEU A 290 2.26 6.61 -11.48
N PRO A 291 1.05 6.36 -10.92
CA PRO A 291 0.91 5.99 -9.52
C PRO A 291 1.64 4.66 -9.25
N PRO A 292 1.96 4.35 -7.97
CA PRO A 292 2.62 3.09 -7.60
C PRO A 292 1.81 1.84 -7.98
N ALA A 293 0.49 1.95 -8.09
CA ALA A 293 -0.39 0.91 -8.60
C ALA A 293 -1.56 1.55 -9.37
N GLY A 294 -2.20 0.80 -10.27
CA GLY A 294 -3.34 1.27 -11.04
C GLY A 294 -3.89 0.21 -12.01
N PRO A 295 -5.03 0.46 -12.66
CA PRO A 295 -5.52 -0.41 -13.74
C PRO A 295 -4.63 -0.30 -14.97
N LEU A 296 -4.50 -1.41 -15.69
CA LEU A 296 -3.77 -1.49 -16.96
C LEU A 296 -4.75 -1.35 -18.14
N PRO A 297 -4.37 -0.66 -19.24
CA PRO A 297 -5.20 -0.65 -20.44
C PRO A 297 -5.43 -2.07 -21.01
N PRO A 298 -6.62 -2.40 -21.52
CA PRO A 298 -6.91 -3.72 -22.09
C PRO A 298 -6.12 -3.97 -23.39
N GLY A 299 -5.64 -5.20 -23.58
CA GLY A 299 -4.94 -5.61 -24.81
C GLY A 299 -3.47 -5.16 -24.92
N ILE A 300 -2.85 -4.76 -23.80
CA ILE A 300 -1.43 -4.38 -23.73
C ILE A 300 -0.47 -5.58 -23.79
N ILE A 301 -0.91 -6.75 -23.33
CA ILE A 301 -0.13 -7.99 -23.35
C ILE A 301 -0.50 -8.81 -24.58
N ASP A 302 0.50 -9.19 -25.38
CA ASP A 302 0.31 -10.12 -26.49
C ASP A 302 0.13 -11.55 -25.97
N THR A 303 -1.02 -12.17 -26.27
CA THR A 303 -1.37 -13.52 -25.76
C THR A 303 -0.59 -14.66 -26.41
N ARG A 304 0.18 -14.38 -27.48
CA ARG A 304 1.01 -15.38 -28.18
C ARG A 304 2.43 -15.40 -27.62
N ASP A 305 3.07 -14.22 -27.63
CA ASP A 305 4.49 -14.09 -27.30
C ASP A 305 4.74 -13.61 -25.86
N PHE A 306 3.68 -13.27 -25.12
CA PHE A 306 3.73 -12.69 -23.76
C PHE A 306 4.63 -11.45 -23.70
N THR A 307 4.47 -10.59 -24.71
CA THR A 307 5.14 -9.29 -24.79
C THR A 307 4.23 -8.18 -24.27
N GLN A 308 4.78 -7.22 -23.52
CA GLN A 308 4.05 -6.06 -23.01
C GLN A 308 4.43 -4.78 -23.78
N ARG A 309 3.47 -3.88 -24.00
CA ARG A 309 3.64 -2.63 -24.79
C ARG A 309 3.50 -1.33 -24.00
N TYR A 310 3.16 -1.39 -22.71
CA TYR A 310 2.78 -0.22 -21.92
C TYR A 310 3.97 0.38 -21.17
N PHE A 311 4.77 -0.46 -20.52
CA PHE A 311 5.93 -0.03 -19.75
C PHE A 311 7.18 0.08 -20.64
N PRO A 312 8.07 1.08 -20.40
CA PRO A 312 9.41 1.14 -20.99
C PRO A 312 10.17 -0.20 -20.96
N PRO A 313 10.99 -0.50 -21.99
CA PRO A 313 11.70 -1.78 -22.10
C PRO A 313 12.81 -2.00 -21.05
N GLU A 314 13.23 -0.94 -20.36
CA GLU A 314 14.25 -0.96 -19.31
C GLU A 314 13.71 -1.54 -17.98
N MET A 315 12.40 -1.47 -17.73
CA MET A 315 11.81 -1.91 -16.46
C MET A 315 11.54 -3.41 -16.43
N ALA A 316 11.82 -4.05 -15.30
CA ALA A 316 11.45 -5.44 -15.04
C ALA A 316 9.93 -5.57 -14.82
N VAL A 317 9.24 -6.29 -15.72
CA VAL A 317 7.78 -6.50 -15.67
C VAL A 317 7.45 -7.99 -15.55
N ASP A 318 6.83 -8.36 -14.43
CA ASP A 318 6.32 -9.70 -14.17
C ASP A 318 4.80 -9.76 -14.32
N PHE A 319 4.25 -10.94 -14.60
CA PHE A 319 2.81 -11.22 -14.59
C PHE A 319 2.48 -12.31 -13.55
N SER A 320 1.51 -12.06 -12.69
CA SER A 320 1.04 -13.00 -11.66
C SER A 320 -0.49 -13.01 -11.59
N ILE A 321 -1.05 -14.14 -11.13
CA ILE A 321 -2.43 -14.18 -10.64
C ILE A 321 -2.50 -13.67 -9.20
N ILE A 322 -3.63 -13.07 -8.83
CA ILE A 322 -3.97 -12.70 -7.43
C ILE A 322 -5.46 -13.00 -7.16
N PRO A 323 -5.85 -13.40 -5.94
CA PRO A 323 -7.26 -13.44 -5.59
C PRO A 323 -7.87 -12.03 -5.63
N GLU A 324 -9.06 -11.89 -6.21
CA GLU A 324 -9.74 -10.59 -6.36
C GLU A 324 -9.97 -9.88 -5.00
N ASP A 325 -10.20 -10.65 -3.93
CA ASP A 325 -10.37 -10.17 -2.56
C ASP A 325 -9.08 -9.65 -1.91
N GLU A 326 -7.90 -10.03 -2.42
CA GLU A 326 -6.59 -9.60 -1.92
C GLU A 326 -6.00 -8.41 -2.71
N LEU A 327 -6.56 -8.10 -3.88
CA LEU A 327 -6.11 -6.97 -4.72
C LEU A 327 -6.13 -5.61 -3.97
N PRO A 328 -7.18 -5.22 -3.22
CA PRO A 328 -7.18 -3.94 -2.51
C PRO A 328 -6.07 -3.82 -1.46
N ALA A 329 -5.74 -4.93 -0.78
CA ALA A 329 -4.68 -4.95 0.22
C ALA A 329 -3.29 -4.76 -0.42
N LEU A 330 -3.04 -5.42 -1.57
CA LEU A 330 -1.80 -5.24 -2.31
C LEU A 330 -1.69 -3.84 -2.94
N VAL A 331 -2.80 -3.23 -3.37
CA VAL A 331 -2.83 -1.84 -3.84
C VAL A 331 -2.47 -0.86 -2.71
N GLU A 332 -3.03 -1.02 -1.50
CA GLU A 332 -2.64 -0.19 -0.34
C GLU A 332 -1.16 -0.37 0.03
N GLU A 333 -0.61 -1.59 -0.04
CA GLU A 333 0.84 -1.81 0.16
C GLU A 333 1.67 -1.12 -0.91
N ALA A 334 1.32 -1.29 -2.20
CA ALA A 334 2.02 -0.65 -3.31
C ALA A 334 1.95 0.88 -3.22
N LEU A 335 0.81 1.44 -2.79
CA LEU A 335 0.65 2.87 -2.51
C LEU A 335 1.57 3.37 -1.38
N THR A 336 2.29 2.54 -0.62
CA THR A 336 3.35 3.02 0.29
C THR A 336 4.63 3.44 -0.44
N LEU A 337 4.81 3.02 -1.69
CA LEU A 337 5.99 3.30 -2.51
C LEU A 337 5.88 4.65 -3.23
N PRO A 338 7.00 5.24 -3.66
CA PRO A 338 6.97 6.44 -4.49
C PRO A 338 6.33 6.15 -5.87
N PRO A 339 5.77 7.17 -6.55
CA PRO A 339 5.35 7.09 -7.95
C PRO A 339 6.43 6.54 -8.87
N ILE A 340 6.01 6.01 -10.03
CA ILE A 340 6.92 5.56 -11.09
C ILE A 340 7.10 6.73 -12.05
N ASP A 341 8.28 7.33 -12.07
CA ASP A 341 8.67 8.30 -13.09
C ASP A 341 9.11 7.54 -14.36
N LEU A 342 8.50 7.83 -15.51
CA LEU A 342 8.80 7.21 -16.81
C LEU A 342 9.71 8.09 -17.69
N GLU A 343 10.06 9.30 -17.24
CA GLU A 343 11.05 10.19 -17.85
C GLU A 343 12.43 10.10 -17.15
N ALA A 344 12.52 9.32 -16.08
CA ALA A 344 13.77 9.00 -15.38
C ALA A 344 14.82 8.31 -16.26
N ASP A 345 16.06 8.31 -15.79
CA ASP A 345 17.19 7.64 -16.43
C ASP A 345 17.05 6.11 -16.45
N ALA A 346 17.76 5.46 -17.38
CA ALA A 346 17.65 4.02 -17.61
C ALA A 346 18.01 3.19 -16.36
N ASP A 347 19.00 3.61 -15.57
CA ASP A 347 19.44 2.90 -14.36
C ASP A 347 18.35 2.96 -13.28
N THR A 348 17.68 4.11 -13.11
CA THR A 348 16.51 4.28 -12.22
C THR A 348 15.30 3.46 -12.67
N LEU A 349 15.08 3.33 -13.98
CA LEU A 349 14.02 2.50 -14.56
C LEU A 349 14.32 1.00 -14.35
N GLU A 350 15.54 0.54 -14.61
CA GLU A 350 15.95 -0.85 -14.33
C GLU A 350 15.82 -1.19 -12.84
N ALA A 351 16.15 -0.24 -11.96
CA ALA A 351 15.93 -0.35 -10.51
C ALA A 351 14.45 -0.31 -10.08
N THR A 352 13.49 -0.16 -11.00
CA THR A 352 12.05 -0.13 -10.74
C THR A 352 11.32 -1.31 -11.36
N ALA A 353 10.97 -2.30 -10.53
CA ALA A 353 10.20 -3.46 -10.97
C ALA A 353 8.67 -3.29 -10.75
N VAL A 354 7.89 -3.83 -11.69
CA VAL A 354 6.43 -3.77 -11.72
C VAL A 354 5.84 -5.17 -11.86
N LEU A 355 4.81 -5.46 -11.09
CA LEU A 355 4.03 -6.69 -11.15
C LEU A 355 2.66 -6.39 -11.77
N ILE A 356 2.36 -7.00 -12.91
CA ILE A 356 1.01 -7.03 -13.48
C ILE A 356 0.23 -8.17 -12.82
N LEU A 357 -1.00 -7.86 -12.44
CA LEU A 357 -1.89 -8.68 -11.64
C LEU A 357 -3.14 -9.03 -12.46
N ALA A 358 -3.38 -10.32 -12.64
CA ALA A 358 -4.67 -10.84 -13.08
C ALA A 358 -5.52 -11.18 -11.85
N PRO A 359 -6.56 -10.38 -11.52
CA PRO A 359 -7.50 -10.74 -10.46
C PRO A 359 -8.31 -11.97 -10.87
N VAL A 360 -8.37 -12.96 -10.00
CA VAL A 360 -9.10 -14.22 -10.18
C VAL A 360 -10.08 -14.40 -9.02
N PRO A 361 -11.37 -14.65 -9.29
CA PRO A 361 -12.36 -14.94 -8.26
C PRO A 361 -11.95 -16.10 -7.33
N ARG A 362 -12.20 -15.95 -6.02
CA ARG A 362 -11.77 -16.88 -4.95
C ARG A 362 -12.21 -18.34 -5.17
N ASN A 363 -13.35 -18.53 -5.83
CA ASN A 363 -13.90 -19.84 -6.21
C ASN A 363 -13.13 -20.50 -7.39
N GLU A 364 -12.68 -19.72 -8.38
CA GLU A 364 -11.88 -20.20 -9.52
C GLU A 364 -10.39 -20.38 -9.16
N TRP A 365 -9.90 -19.69 -8.12
CA TRP A 365 -8.48 -19.66 -7.73
C TRP A 365 -7.78 -21.02 -7.71
N ARG A 366 -8.39 -22.05 -7.11
CA ARG A 366 -7.80 -23.40 -7.03
C ARG A 366 -7.71 -24.09 -8.38
N VAL A 367 -8.67 -23.84 -9.28
CA VAL A 367 -8.71 -24.42 -10.63
C VAL A 367 -7.66 -23.75 -11.51
N VAL A 368 -7.62 -22.42 -11.50
CA VAL A 368 -6.62 -21.64 -12.25
C VAL A 368 -5.21 -21.97 -11.76
N SER A 369 -4.96 -21.89 -10.45
CA SER A 369 -3.65 -22.22 -9.84
C SER A 369 -3.21 -23.66 -10.11
N GLY A 370 -4.14 -24.59 -10.30
CA GLY A 370 -3.85 -25.99 -10.63
C GLY A 370 -3.54 -26.25 -12.10
N ARG A 371 -3.87 -25.31 -13.00
CA ARG A 371 -3.54 -25.36 -14.43
C ARG A 371 -2.20 -24.72 -14.76
N LEU A 372 -1.73 -23.79 -13.94
CA LEU A 372 -0.48 -23.06 -14.16
C LEU A 372 0.73 -23.85 -13.64
N ALA A 373 1.77 -23.97 -14.47
CA ALA A 373 3.04 -24.59 -14.08
C ALA A 373 3.88 -23.67 -13.17
N THR A 374 3.79 -22.36 -13.36
CA THR A 374 4.42 -21.33 -12.50
C THR A 374 3.37 -20.31 -12.05
N ARG A 375 3.55 -19.71 -10.87
CA ARG A 375 2.64 -18.66 -10.36
C ARG A 375 2.93 -17.28 -10.93
N THR A 376 4.16 -17.06 -11.38
CA THR A 376 4.66 -15.81 -11.95
C THR A 376 5.29 -16.11 -13.31
N ARG A 377 5.20 -15.16 -14.24
CA ARG A 377 5.76 -15.22 -15.59
C ARG A 377 6.37 -13.87 -15.95
N ALA A 378 7.67 -13.80 -16.19
CA ALA A 378 8.32 -12.60 -16.69
C ALA A 378 7.78 -12.24 -18.09
N LEU A 379 7.40 -10.98 -18.30
CA LEU A 379 6.95 -10.48 -19.60
C LEU A 379 8.12 -9.86 -20.35
N ARG A 380 8.18 -10.12 -21.66
CA ARG A 380 9.21 -9.50 -22.51
C ARG A 380 8.74 -8.12 -22.96
N PRO A 381 9.60 -7.10 -23.01
CA PRO A 381 9.21 -5.84 -23.62
C PRO A 381 9.00 -6.03 -25.13
N ALA A 382 7.89 -5.50 -25.65
CA ALA A 382 7.65 -5.47 -27.08
C ALA A 382 8.65 -4.50 -27.73
N ALA A 383 9.47 -4.99 -28.65
CA ALA A 383 10.53 -4.23 -29.30
C ALA A 383 10.01 -3.24 -30.37
N VAL A 384 9.08 -2.36 -30.00
CA VAL A 384 8.43 -1.38 -30.89
C VAL A 384 9.45 -0.38 -31.46
N ASN A 385 10.32 0.16 -30.60
CA ASN A 385 11.27 1.23 -30.97
C ASN A 385 12.52 0.74 -31.75
N LEU A 386 12.74 -0.58 -31.79
CA LEU A 386 13.83 -1.19 -32.59
C LEU A 386 13.43 -1.47 -34.05
N VAL A 387 12.20 -1.17 -34.47
CA VAL A 387 11.80 -1.25 -35.88
C VAL A 387 12.03 0.08 -36.60
N ALA A 388 11.79 1.22 -35.93
CA ALA A 388 11.95 2.57 -36.49
C ALA A 388 13.42 3.00 -36.68
N THR A 389 14.36 2.40 -35.93
CA THR A 389 15.80 2.74 -35.96
C THR A 389 16.65 1.85 -36.88
N ARG A 390 16.06 0.84 -37.53
CA ARG A 390 16.78 -0.05 -38.44
C ARG A 390 17.04 0.63 -39.79
N LYS A 391 18.27 0.49 -40.29
CA LYS A 391 18.64 0.97 -41.63
C LYS A 391 17.75 0.27 -42.68
N PRO A 392 17.27 0.97 -43.73
CA PRO A 392 16.35 0.39 -44.73
C PRO A 392 16.85 -0.92 -45.35
N LEU A 393 18.16 -1.08 -45.46
CA LEU A 393 18.83 -2.26 -46.02
C LEU A 393 18.68 -3.51 -45.13
N GLU A 394 18.59 -3.36 -43.80
CA GLU A 394 18.34 -4.49 -42.88
C GLU A 394 16.90 -5.00 -42.94
N ILE A 395 15.95 -4.11 -43.27
CA ILE A 395 14.54 -4.47 -43.49
C ILE A 395 14.44 -5.33 -44.76
N LEU A 396 15.14 -4.94 -45.83
CA LEU A 396 15.24 -5.72 -47.07
C LEU A 396 15.98 -7.06 -46.88
N GLN A 397 17.04 -7.11 -46.07
CA GLN A 397 17.75 -8.37 -45.78
C GLN A 397 16.95 -9.35 -44.91
N LYS A 398 15.93 -8.87 -44.18
CA LYS A 398 15.01 -9.69 -43.38
C LYS A 398 13.72 -10.09 -44.11
N LEU A 399 13.52 -9.67 -45.36
CA LEU A 399 12.58 -10.27 -46.32
C LEU A 399 13.11 -11.64 -46.82
N ARG A 400 13.44 -12.54 -45.88
CA ARG A 400 13.72 -13.94 -46.18
C ARG A 400 12.40 -14.71 -46.26
N ILE A 401 12.15 -15.24 -47.46
CA ILE A 401 11.34 -16.40 -47.87
C ILE A 401 10.41 -16.96 -46.77
N PRO A 402 9.08 -17.07 -47.01
CA PRO A 402 8.13 -17.56 -46.01
C PRO A 402 8.55 -18.92 -45.47
N ARG A 403 8.94 -18.93 -44.19
CA ARG A 403 9.22 -20.17 -43.47
C ARG A 403 7.89 -20.90 -43.31
N VAL A 404 7.82 -22.14 -43.76
CA VAL A 404 6.65 -23.01 -43.64
C VAL A 404 6.13 -22.94 -42.20
N VAL A 405 4.82 -22.67 -42.05
CA VAL A 405 4.15 -22.70 -40.76
C VAL A 405 4.24 -24.14 -40.24
N ILE A 406 5.17 -24.37 -39.31
CA ILE A 406 5.16 -25.57 -38.49
C ILE A 406 3.83 -25.53 -37.74
N ALA A 407 3.07 -26.63 -37.82
CA ALA A 407 1.78 -26.73 -37.14
C ALA A 407 1.97 -26.39 -35.64
N PRO A 408 1.02 -25.70 -35.00
CA PRO A 408 1.14 -25.41 -33.58
C PRO A 408 1.30 -26.72 -32.82
N GLU A 409 2.36 -26.83 -32.01
CA GLU A 409 2.41 -27.83 -30.95
C GLU A 409 1.13 -27.72 -30.11
N PRO A 410 0.63 -28.83 -29.53
CA PRO A 410 -0.51 -28.77 -28.63
C PRO A 410 -0.18 -27.78 -27.51
N ALA A 411 -0.85 -26.63 -27.51
CA ALA A 411 -0.55 -25.54 -26.60
C ALA A 411 -0.62 -26.06 -25.16
N ASP A 412 0.51 -25.98 -24.45
CA ASP A 412 0.61 -26.37 -23.05
C ASP A 412 -0.56 -25.75 -22.27
N PRO A 413 -1.34 -26.53 -21.49
CA PRO A 413 -2.52 -26.04 -20.80
C PRO A 413 -2.22 -24.87 -19.85
N SER A 414 -1.01 -24.81 -19.28
CA SER A 414 -0.57 -23.66 -18.48
C SER A 414 -0.41 -22.40 -19.34
N THR A 415 0.20 -22.52 -20.52
CA THR A 415 0.35 -21.41 -21.48
C THR A 415 -1.00 -20.95 -22.05
N ALA A 416 -1.96 -21.86 -22.28
CA ALA A 416 -3.32 -21.51 -22.68
C ALA A 416 -4.09 -20.75 -21.58
N GLU A 417 -3.96 -21.15 -20.30
CA GLU A 417 -4.56 -20.44 -19.18
C GLU A 417 -3.90 -19.06 -18.97
N TRP A 418 -2.57 -18.96 -19.09
CA TRP A 418 -1.87 -17.67 -19.11
C TRP A 418 -2.37 -16.74 -20.23
N ALA A 419 -2.66 -17.27 -21.42
CA ALA A 419 -3.22 -16.49 -22.53
C ALA A 419 -4.66 -16.02 -22.26
N ARG A 420 -5.49 -16.83 -21.59
CA ARG A 420 -6.83 -16.41 -21.08
C ARG A 420 -6.69 -15.26 -20.09
N LEU A 421 -5.78 -15.38 -19.12
CA LEU A 421 -5.55 -14.38 -18.07
C LEU A 421 -5.04 -13.05 -18.65
N ALA A 422 -4.10 -13.10 -19.61
CA ALA A 422 -3.58 -11.91 -20.28
C ALA A 422 -4.63 -11.17 -21.14
N ALA A 423 -5.72 -11.84 -21.52
CA ALA A 423 -6.84 -11.26 -22.28
C ALA A 423 -7.92 -10.61 -21.40
N LEU A 424 -7.80 -10.66 -20.07
CA LEU A 424 -8.76 -10.03 -19.16
C LEU A 424 -8.74 -8.49 -19.31
N PRO A 425 -9.90 -7.82 -19.27
CA PRO A 425 -9.97 -6.36 -19.37
C PRO A 425 -9.61 -5.63 -18.07
N GLY A 426 -9.72 -6.31 -16.92
CA GLY A 426 -9.51 -5.76 -15.58
C GLY A 426 -8.14 -6.06 -14.98
N LEU A 427 -7.07 -6.02 -15.78
CA LEU A 427 -5.71 -6.20 -15.27
C LEU A 427 -5.28 -4.97 -14.45
N TRP A 428 -4.47 -5.20 -13.43
CA TRP A 428 -3.86 -4.15 -12.60
C TRP A 428 -2.34 -4.23 -12.68
N PHE A 429 -1.66 -3.15 -12.35
CA PHE A 429 -0.23 -3.14 -12.09
C PHE A 429 0.05 -2.63 -10.67
N ALA A 430 1.12 -3.11 -10.07
CA ALA A 430 1.62 -2.69 -8.76
C ALA A 430 3.16 -2.68 -8.77
N ARG A 431 3.76 -1.58 -8.31
CA ARG A 431 5.19 -1.47 -8.05
C ARG A 431 5.54 -2.42 -6.92
N ARG A 432 6.58 -3.25 -7.10
CA ARG A 432 7.10 -4.13 -6.05
C ARG A 432 8.31 -3.48 -5.37
N ARG A 433 8.53 -3.82 -4.09
CA ARG A 433 9.80 -3.52 -3.42
C ARG A 433 10.87 -4.38 -4.08
N ASN A 434 11.92 -3.76 -4.61
CA ASN A 434 13.08 -4.47 -5.15
C ASN A 434 13.96 -4.98 -3.99
N LEU A 435 13.48 -6.06 -3.37
CA LEU A 435 14.32 -6.95 -2.57
C LEU A 435 15.13 -7.79 -3.55
N ALA A 436 16.46 -7.75 -3.43
CA ALA A 436 17.36 -8.64 -4.14
C ALA A 436 17.17 -10.07 -3.62
N TYR A 437 16.16 -10.75 -4.17
CA TYR A 437 15.83 -12.14 -3.82
C TYR A 437 16.96 -13.03 -4.31
N ARG A 438 17.71 -13.63 -3.38
CA ARG A 438 18.62 -14.73 -3.73
C ARG A 438 17.78 -15.99 -3.83
N ASP A 439 17.61 -16.51 -5.05
CA ASP A 439 16.89 -17.76 -5.31
C ASP A 439 17.46 -18.96 -4.52
N GLU A 440 18.70 -18.87 -4.05
CA GLU A 440 19.36 -19.80 -3.12
C GLU A 440 18.57 -20.07 -1.81
N LEU A 441 17.63 -19.20 -1.41
CA LEU A 441 16.78 -19.38 -0.22
C LEU A 441 15.35 -19.88 -0.50
N ALA A 442 14.97 -20.10 -1.76
CA ALA A 442 13.61 -20.51 -2.11
C ALA A 442 13.37 -22.01 -1.87
N GLY A 443 12.93 -22.36 -0.66
CA GLY A 443 12.51 -23.72 -0.34
C GLY A 443 11.27 -24.18 -1.13
N GLU A 444 11.35 -25.37 -1.74
CA GLU A 444 10.22 -25.95 -2.48
C GLU A 444 9.11 -26.44 -1.54
N ALA A 445 7.89 -25.93 -1.74
CA ALA A 445 6.73 -26.27 -0.90
C ALA A 445 6.13 -27.63 -1.29
N VAL A 446 6.73 -28.72 -0.79
CA VAL A 446 6.24 -30.09 -1.04
C VAL A 446 4.98 -30.38 -0.23
N ARG A 447 3.89 -30.79 -0.89
CA ARG A 447 2.67 -31.26 -0.21
C ARG A 447 2.83 -32.70 0.27
N LEU A 448 2.76 -32.89 1.59
CA LEU A 448 2.62 -34.20 2.20
C LEU A 448 1.18 -34.72 2.00
N ALA A 449 1.05 -35.97 1.54
CA ALA A 449 -0.24 -36.54 1.11
C ALA A 449 -0.92 -37.41 2.19
N SER A 450 -0.30 -37.55 3.36
CA SER A 450 -0.74 -38.45 4.43
C SER A 450 -1.44 -37.68 5.55
N LEU A 451 -2.42 -38.33 6.20
CA LEU A 451 -2.98 -37.87 7.47
C LEU A 451 -1.84 -37.55 8.46
N GLU A 452 -1.98 -36.48 9.24
CA GLU A 452 -0.97 -36.02 10.22
C GLU A 452 -0.79 -37.03 11.37
N ILE A 453 -0.06 -38.10 11.10
CA ILE A 453 0.48 -38.96 12.14
C ILE A 453 1.67 -38.21 12.71
N ARG A 454 1.48 -37.61 13.89
CA ARG A 454 2.55 -36.94 14.64
C ARG A 454 3.78 -37.86 14.71
N SER A 455 4.90 -37.42 14.14
CA SER A 455 6.18 -38.13 14.12
C SER A 455 6.55 -38.71 15.49
N ASP A 456 6.27 -37.94 16.53
CA ASP A 456 6.52 -38.25 17.94
C ASP A 456 5.89 -39.58 18.38
N VAL A 457 4.74 -39.97 17.81
CA VAL A 457 4.07 -41.24 18.13
C VAL A 457 4.89 -42.43 17.62
N VAL A 458 5.46 -42.31 16.42
CA VAL A 458 6.32 -43.34 15.82
C VAL A 458 7.65 -43.42 16.58
N VAL A 459 8.27 -42.27 16.89
CA VAL A 459 9.53 -42.19 17.64
C VAL A 459 9.37 -42.80 19.04
N ASN A 460 8.34 -42.41 19.80
CA ASN A 460 8.08 -42.95 21.14
C ASN A 460 7.81 -44.47 21.13
N ARG A 461 7.07 -44.97 20.12
CA ARG A 461 6.85 -46.42 19.93
C ARG A 461 8.16 -47.17 19.67
N LEU A 462 9.00 -46.63 18.78
CA LEU A 462 10.27 -47.25 18.42
C LEU A 462 11.29 -47.21 19.57
N GLN A 463 11.30 -46.16 20.39
CA GLN A 463 12.06 -46.12 21.65
C GLN A 463 11.60 -47.20 22.65
N ALA A 464 10.28 -47.39 22.81
CA ALA A 464 9.74 -48.43 23.69
C ALA A 464 10.19 -49.84 23.27
N ILE A 465 10.29 -50.09 21.96
CA ILE A 465 10.75 -51.36 21.36
C ILE A 465 12.29 -51.44 21.29
N GLY A 466 13.00 -50.30 21.30
CA GLY A 466 14.46 -50.20 21.28
C GLY A 466 15.07 -50.09 19.87
N LEU A 467 14.31 -49.62 18.87
CA LEU A 467 14.75 -49.45 17.48
C LEU A 467 15.06 -47.98 17.12
N ASP A 468 15.21 -47.14 18.14
CA ASP A 468 15.50 -45.71 18.08
C ASP A 468 16.81 -45.40 17.34
N THR A 469 17.88 -46.15 17.61
CA THR A 469 19.18 -45.97 16.94
C THR A 469 19.13 -46.31 15.45
N SER A 470 18.35 -47.32 15.07
CA SER A 470 18.21 -47.75 13.68
C SER A 470 17.30 -46.79 12.90
N LEU A 471 16.25 -46.23 13.53
CA LEU A 471 15.43 -45.16 12.96
C LEU A 471 16.26 -43.90 12.69
N ASN A 472 17.02 -43.42 13.68
CA ASN A 472 17.83 -42.21 13.52
C ASN A 472 18.83 -42.35 12.37
N ARG A 473 19.50 -43.50 12.23
CA ARG A 473 20.42 -43.80 11.12
C ARG A 473 19.75 -43.75 9.74
N VAL A 474 18.47 -44.14 9.64
CA VAL A 474 17.68 -44.03 8.40
C VAL A 474 17.28 -42.58 8.14
N LEU A 475 16.85 -41.84 9.18
CA LEU A 475 16.46 -40.43 9.06
C LEU A 475 17.63 -39.50 8.71
N GLU A 476 18.81 -39.73 9.28
CA GLU A 476 20.06 -39.00 8.96
C GLU A 476 20.46 -39.14 7.48
N ARG A 477 20.05 -40.22 6.81
CA ARG A 477 20.32 -40.49 5.39
C ARG A 477 19.14 -40.16 4.48
N ALA A 478 18.02 -39.71 5.03
CA ALA A 478 16.79 -39.48 4.29
C ALA A 478 16.64 -38.03 3.83
N THR A 479 16.11 -37.83 2.63
CA THR A 479 15.60 -36.50 2.25
C THR A 479 14.39 -36.14 3.12
N PRO A 480 14.07 -34.85 3.37
CA PRO A 480 12.95 -34.45 4.22
C PRO A 480 11.61 -35.07 3.78
N LEU A 481 11.41 -35.22 2.47
CA LEU A 481 10.24 -35.90 1.90
C LEU A 481 10.25 -37.40 2.22
N ALA A 482 11.38 -38.09 2.02
CA ALA A 482 11.51 -39.51 2.33
C ALA A 482 11.36 -39.82 3.83
N ALA A 483 11.83 -38.93 4.71
CA ALA A 483 11.64 -39.06 6.16
C ALA A 483 10.16 -39.05 6.56
N SER A 484 9.35 -38.19 5.90
CA SER A 484 7.90 -38.13 6.14
C SER A 484 7.17 -39.38 5.63
N GLU A 485 7.49 -39.85 4.42
CA GLU A 485 6.92 -41.07 3.82
C GLU A 485 7.33 -42.33 4.61
N ALA A 486 8.58 -42.41 5.09
CA ALA A 486 9.04 -43.51 5.94
C ALA A 486 8.33 -43.53 7.30
N SER A 487 8.09 -42.36 7.89
CA SER A 487 7.29 -42.23 9.12
C SER A 487 5.84 -42.67 8.91
N ALA A 488 5.24 -42.31 7.77
CA ALA A 488 3.89 -42.76 7.39
C ALA A 488 3.81 -44.28 7.16
N LEU A 489 4.81 -44.87 6.50
CA LEU A 489 4.92 -46.32 6.31
C LEU A 489 4.97 -47.06 7.66
N LEU A 490 5.89 -46.68 8.55
CA LEU A 490 6.06 -47.30 9.87
C LEU A 490 4.85 -47.07 10.79
N ALA A 491 4.06 -46.03 10.55
CA ALA A 491 2.84 -45.77 11.29
C ALA A 491 1.62 -46.55 10.79
N SER A 492 1.66 -47.12 9.59
CA SER A 492 0.53 -47.88 9.04
C SER A 492 0.26 -49.16 9.87
N PRO A 493 -1.00 -49.63 9.99
CA PRO A 493 -1.37 -50.66 10.97
C PRO A 493 -0.52 -51.94 10.90
N ARG A 494 -0.23 -52.44 9.69
CA ARG A 494 0.58 -53.66 9.46
C ARG A 494 1.96 -53.61 10.13
N PHE A 495 2.60 -52.43 10.16
CA PHE A 495 3.89 -52.24 10.81
C PHE A 495 3.72 -51.85 12.28
N ALA A 496 2.64 -51.12 12.62
CA ALA A 496 2.33 -50.74 13.99
C ALA A 496 2.05 -51.95 14.90
N ASP A 497 1.40 -52.98 14.37
CA ASP A 497 1.00 -54.18 15.11
C ASP A 497 2.12 -55.24 15.23
N SER A 498 3.20 -55.15 14.43
CA SER A 498 4.31 -56.12 14.40
C SER A 498 5.70 -55.48 14.60
N PRO A 499 6.33 -55.65 15.78
CA PRO A 499 7.71 -55.23 16.05
C PRO A 499 8.76 -55.83 15.11
N ALA A 500 8.67 -57.10 14.76
CA ALA A 500 9.61 -57.78 13.87
C ALA A 500 9.51 -57.29 12.42
N LEU A 501 8.29 -57.03 11.93
CA LEU A 501 8.06 -56.47 10.59
C LEU A 501 8.52 -55.00 10.51
N THR A 502 8.34 -54.24 11.60
CA THR A 502 8.96 -52.90 11.78
C THR A 502 10.50 -52.98 11.72
N ALA A 503 11.13 -53.95 12.39
CA ALA A 503 12.58 -54.12 12.34
C ALA A 503 13.08 -54.50 10.92
N ALA A 504 12.35 -55.37 10.22
CA ALA A 504 12.63 -55.72 8.82
C ALA A 504 12.53 -54.49 7.88
N ALA A 505 11.54 -53.61 8.11
CA ALA A 505 11.41 -52.36 7.34
C ALA A 505 12.59 -51.41 7.51
N LEU A 506 13.05 -51.22 8.76
CA LEU A 506 14.26 -50.44 9.04
C LEU A 506 15.52 -51.09 8.44
N SER A 507 15.61 -52.42 8.47
CA SER A 507 16.68 -53.19 7.84
C SER A 507 16.78 -52.91 6.34
N GLU A 508 15.66 -53.02 5.59
CA GLU A 508 15.64 -52.74 4.15
C GLU A 508 15.91 -51.26 3.82
N LEU A 509 15.37 -50.31 4.60
CA LEU A 509 15.64 -48.87 4.40
C LEU A 509 17.12 -48.53 4.67
N SER A 510 17.77 -49.19 5.63
CA SER A 510 19.17 -48.94 5.99
C SER A 510 20.21 -49.42 4.96
N LYS A 511 19.80 -50.26 4.00
CA LYS A 511 20.65 -50.79 2.93
C LYS A 511 20.96 -49.76 1.83
N ALA A 512 20.16 -48.71 1.73
CA ALA A 512 20.43 -47.60 0.81
C ALA A 512 21.48 -46.64 1.40
N GLU A 513 22.38 -46.15 0.56
CA GLU A 513 23.37 -45.14 0.95
C GLU A 513 22.71 -43.77 1.21
N THR A 514 21.74 -43.40 0.37
CA THR A 514 20.82 -42.28 0.55
C THR A 514 19.38 -42.76 0.42
N VAL A 515 18.49 -42.29 1.30
CA VAL A 515 17.09 -42.71 1.33
C VAL A 515 16.23 -41.64 0.64
N ASP A 516 15.88 -41.91 -0.61
CA ASP A 516 14.98 -41.08 -1.41
C ASP A 516 13.54 -41.61 -1.37
N ARG A 517 12.59 -40.85 -1.93
CA ARG A 517 11.17 -41.24 -1.95
C ARG A 517 10.97 -42.56 -2.72
N ALA A 518 11.73 -42.79 -3.80
CA ALA A 518 11.61 -44.01 -4.59
C ALA A 518 12.08 -45.25 -3.81
N ALA A 519 13.12 -45.14 -2.98
CA ALA A 519 13.56 -46.21 -2.09
C ALA A 519 12.50 -46.55 -1.03
N VAL A 520 11.90 -45.55 -0.38
CA VAL A 520 10.84 -45.78 0.61
C VAL A 520 9.62 -46.46 -0.02
N LEU A 521 9.17 -46.00 -1.19
CA LEU A 521 8.04 -46.59 -1.90
C LEU A 521 8.32 -48.01 -2.41
N ARG A 522 9.57 -48.30 -2.81
CA ARG A 522 10.00 -49.65 -3.20
C ARG A 522 9.96 -50.61 -2.01
N VAL A 523 10.55 -50.22 -0.87
CA VAL A 523 10.52 -51.02 0.36
C VAL A 523 9.08 -51.20 0.87
N ALA A 524 8.23 -50.17 0.76
CA ALA A 524 6.81 -50.28 1.09
C ALA A 524 6.09 -51.30 0.21
N ALA A 525 6.34 -51.32 -1.11
CA ALA A 525 5.76 -52.27 -2.04
C ALA A 525 6.27 -53.70 -1.78
N ASP A 526 7.58 -53.88 -1.60
CA ASP A 526 8.22 -55.18 -1.36
C ASP A 526 7.72 -55.83 -0.05
N LEU A 527 7.55 -55.05 1.02
CA LEU A 527 7.06 -55.53 2.32
C LEU A 527 5.54 -55.62 2.42
N SER A 528 4.80 -54.99 1.51
CA SER A 528 3.35 -55.12 1.41
C SER A 528 2.91 -56.27 0.50
N ALA A 529 3.85 -56.91 -0.22
CA ALA A 529 3.58 -58.04 -1.10
C ALA A 529 2.87 -59.20 -0.36
N PRO A 530 2.00 -59.97 -1.04
CA PRO A 530 1.29 -61.09 -0.42
C PRO A 530 2.26 -62.17 0.09
N GLY A 531 2.10 -62.61 1.34
CA GLY A 531 2.94 -63.65 1.94
C GLY A 531 4.25 -63.15 2.57
N VAL A 532 4.68 -61.91 2.32
CA VAL A 532 5.94 -61.36 2.86
C VAL A 532 5.73 -60.78 4.26
N GLY A 533 6.52 -61.23 5.23
CA GLY A 533 6.40 -60.83 6.64
C GLY A 533 5.32 -61.58 7.43
N ASP A 534 4.47 -62.37 6.76
CA ASP A 534 3.44 -63.20 7.42
C ASP A 534 4.07 -64.32 8.25
N GLY A 535 5.27 -64.77 7.90
CA GLY A 535 6.09 -65.70 8.69
C GLY A 535 6.63 -65.05 9.97
N LEU A 536 7.10 -63.80 9.90
CA LEU A 536 7.50 -63.04 11.10
C LEU A 536 6.32 -62.83 12.04
N VAL A 537 5.14 -62.45 11.53
CA VAL A 537 3.91 -62.31 12.34
C VAL A 537 3.48 -63.66 12.94
N LYS A 538 3.67 -64.79 12.23
CA LYS A 538 3.47 -66.15 12.78
C LYS A 538 4.46 -66.49 13.90
N LEU A 539 5.71 -66.02 13.84
CA LEU A 539 6.69 -66.22 14.94
C LEU A 539 6.32 -65.39 16.18
N GLU A 540 5.82 -64.18 16.01
CA GLU A 540 5.33 -63.35 17.12
C GLU A 540 4.09 -63.97 17.78
N THR A 541 3.13 -64.45 16.98
CA THR A 541 1.89 -65.07 17.48
C THR A 541 2.06 -66.50 17.99
N ALA A 542 3.23 -67.13 17.80
CA ALA A 542 3.52 -68.50 18.26
C ALA A 542 3.48 -68.65 19.80
N ARG A 543 3.66 -67.56 20.57
CA ARG A 543 3.49 -67.52 22.03
C ARG A 543 2.85 -66.20 22.47
N VAL A 544 1.56 -66.28 22.80
CA VAL A 544 0.69 -65.13 23.16
C VAL A 544 1.20 -64.35 24.39
N ASP A 545 1.92 -64.99 25.31
CA ASP A 545 2.35 -64.39 26.59
C ASP A 545 3.78 -63.79 26.56
N THR A 546 4.38 -63.62 25.37
CA THR A 546 5.78 -63.20 25.22
C THR A 546 5.97 -62.11 24.17
N VAL A 547 6.94 -61.22 24.40
CA VAL A 547 7.31 -60.14 23.47
C VAL A 547 8.72 -60.41 22.91
N PRO A 548 9.00 -60.10 21.62
CA PRO A 548 10.35 -60.23 21.06
C PRO A 548 11.40 -59.46 21.88
N SER A 549 12.60 -60.01 22.02
CA SER A 549 13.68 -59.31 22.73
C SER A 549 14.17 -58.09 21.95
N LYS A 550 14.43 -56.98 22.65
CA LYS A 550 14.98 -55.76 22.04
C LYS A 550 16.31 -56.00 21.31
N THR A 551 17.11 -56.96 21.79
CA THR A 551 18.37 -57.37 21.16
C THR A 551 18.14 -58.09 19.83
N ALA A 552 17.20 -59.04 19.75
CA ALA A 552 16.87 -59.70 18.49
C ALA A 552 16.28 -58.73 17.45
N LEU A 553 15.43 -57.79 17.88
CA LEU A 553 14.88 -56.78 16.97
C LEU A 553 15.97 -55.83 16.42
N ARG A 554 16.98 -55.48 17.22
CA ARG A 554 18.16 -54.74 16.75
C ARG A 554 19.01 -55.55 15.77
N GLU A 555 19.28 -56.83 16.07
CA GLU A 555 20.00 -57.74 15.15
C GLU A 555 19.30 -57.86 13.78
N ILE A 556 17.96 -57.85 13.75
CA ILE A 556 17.17 -57.80 12.51
C ILE A 556 17.31 -56.45 11.79
N ALA A 557 17.15 -55.33 12.52
CA ALA A 557 17.19 -53.99 11.97
C ALA A 557 18.59 -53.53 11.50
N ASP A 558 19.66 -54.08 12.07
CA ASP A 558 21.05 -53.80 11.68
C ASP A 558 21.58 -54.74 10.56
N GLY A 559 20.69 -55.48 9.88
CA GLY A 559 21.00 -56.22 8.64
C GLY A 559 20.84 -57.75 8.71
N GLY A 560 20.23 -58.30 9.76
CA GLY A 560 19.98 -59.74 9.88
C GLY A 560 19.08 -60.32 8.79
N ASP A 561 19.24 -61.62 8.49
CA ASP A 561 18.45 -62.33 7.48
C ASP A 561 17.01 -62.62 7.94
N TRP A 562 16.19 -61.58 7.89
CA TRP A 562 14.76 -61.66 8.19
C TRP A 562 13.97 -62.40 7.11
N ARG A 563 14.43 -62.42 5.85
CA ARG A 563 13.76 -63.13 4.74
C ARG A 563 13.91 -64.65 4.89
N GLY A 564 15.08 -65.13 5.29
CA GLY A 564 15.29 -66.53 5.65
C GLY A 564 14.45 -66.95 6.87
N ALA A 565 14.31 -66.08 7.87
CA ALA A 565 13.44 -66.32 9.02
C ALA A 565 11.95 -66.35 8.65
N ASP A 566 11.50 -65.42 7.80
CA ASP A 566 10.11 -65.32 7.32
C ASP A 566 9.70 -66.54 6.50
N THR A 567 10.52 -66.95 5.53
CA THR A 567 10.27 -68.14 4.70
C THR A 567 10.32 -69.44 5.50
N ALA A 568 11.27 -69.58 6.43
CA ALA A 568 11.32 -70.74 7.32
C ALA A 568 10.08 -70.81 8.24
N ALA A 569 9.62 -69.68 8.76
CA ALA A 569 8.41 -69.61 9.60
C ALA A 569 7.11 -69.81 8.80
N ALA A 570 7.07 -69.40 7.53
CA ALA A 570 5.93 -69.61 6.67
C ALA A 570 5.68 -71.10 6.37
N ALA A 571 6.75 -71.90 6.26
CA ALA A 571 6.72 -73.34 5.99
C ALA A 571 6.68 -74.24 7.25
N ALA A 572 7.00 -73.70 8.43
CA ALA A 572 7.09 -74.46 9.68
C ALA A 572 5.73 -74.92 10.22
N THR A 573 5.68 -76.13 10.78
CA THR A 573 4.50 -76.64 11.49
C THR A 573 4.38 -76.03 12.91
N LYS A 574 3.20 -76.17 13.54
CA LYS A 574 2.92 -75.60 14.87
C LYS A 574 3.89 -76.06 15.97
N ALA A 575 4.52 -77.24 15.82
CA ALA A 575 5.53 -77.73 16.75
C ALA A 575 6.92 -77.07 16.54
N GLU A 576 7.23 -76.67 15.31
CA GLU A 576 8.52 -76.11 14.89
C GLU A 576 8.59 -74.58 15.05
N LEU A 577 7.43 -73.90 15.06
CA LEU A 577 7.36 -72.45 15.29
C LEU A 577 7.93 -72.03 16.65
N ALA A 578 7.72 -72.81 17.73
CA ALA A 578 8.22 -72.47 19.05
C ALA A 578 9.78 -72.48 19.17
N PRO A 579 10.51 -73.51 18.70
CA PRO A 579 11.97 -73.45 18.67
C PRO A 579 12.51 -72.41 17.66
N LEU A 580 11.83 -72.16 16.53
CA LEU A 580 12.22 -71.10 15.59
C LEU A 580 12.06 -69.70 16.21
N ALA A 581 10.95 -69.42 16.90
CA ALA A 581 10.74 -68.16 17.61
C ALA A 581 11.82 -67.96 18.70
N ASN A 582 12.16 -69.01 19.45
CA ASN A 582 13.25 -68.97 20.42
C ASN A 582 14.62 -68.65 19.80
N LYS A 583 14.89 -69.16 18.59
CA LYS A 583 16.14 -68.89 17.86
C LYS A 583 16.20 -67.47 17.30
N VAL A 584 15.11 -66.99 16.69
CA VAL A 584 15.07 -65.74 15.93
C VAL A 584 14.70 -64.53 16.80
N LEU A 585 13.61 -64.60 17.56
CA LEU A 585 13.07 -63.45 18.32
C LEU A 585 13.51 -63.43 19.79
N ARG A 586 14.01 -64.58 20.31
CA ARG A 586 14.41 -64.80 21.71
C ARG A 586 13.36 -64.24 22.69
N PRO A 587 12.10 -64.73 22.61
CA PRO A 587 10.94 -64.10 23.23
C PRO A 587 11.07 -64.08 24.75
N GLN A 588 10.73 -62.94 25.36
CA GLN A 588 10.80 -62.74 26.80
C GLN A 588 9.39 -62.74 27.39
N VAL A 589 9.22 -63.39 28.54
CA VAL A 589 7.93 -63.42 29.26
C VAL A 589 7.62 -62.01 29.77
N VAL A 590 6.41 -61.55 29.49
CA VAL A 590 5.94 -60.26 30.00
C VAL A 590 5.71 -60.37 31.51
N ARG A 591 6.69 -59.91 32.30
CA ARG A 591 6.47 -59.65 33.74
C ARG A 591 5.52 -58.46 33.86
N THR A 592 4.25 -58.74 34.13
CA THR A 592 3.25 -57.75 34.51
C THR A 592 3.60 -57.15 35.87
N VAL A 593 4.38 -56.07 35.86
CA VAL A 593 4.51 -55.20 37.04
C VAL A 593 3.19 -54.46 37.20
N ALA A 594 2.37 -54.90 38.15
CA ALA A 594 1.12 -54.22 38.48
C ALA A 594 1.41 -52.84 39.09
N ALA A 595 1.10 -51.77 38.36
CA ALA A 595 0.98 -50.43 38.94
C ALA A 595 -0.41 -50.30 39.61
N PRO A 596 -0.50 -49.75 40.85
CA PRO A 596 -1.77 -49.64 41.55
C PRO A 596 -2.60 -48.45 41.06
N GLY A 597 -3.89 -48.68 40.81
CA GLY A 597 -4.91 -47.62 40.79
C GLY A 597 -5.35 -47.11 39.41
N ALA A 598 -6.20 -47.87 38.72
CA ALA A 598 -7.19 -47.32 37.79
C ALA A 598 -8.46 -48.19 37.82
N THR A 599 -9.62 -47.57 38.04
CA THR A 599 -10.93 -48.24 38.14
C THR A 599 -11.48 -48.65 36.77
N PRO A 600 -12.28 -49.74 36.68
CA PRO A 600 -12.77 -50.26 35.41
C PRO A 600 -14.05 -49.56 34.92
N VAL A 601 -14.19 -49.43 33.60
CA VAL A 601 -15.43 -49.08 32.90
C VAL A 601 -15.71 -50.20 31.88
N PRO A 602 -16.95 -50.73 31.77
CA PRO A 602 -17.19 -52.03 31.12
C PRO A 602 -17.19 -52.00 29.59
N ARG A 603 -16.87 -53.16 28.99
CA ARG A 603 -17.00 -53.40 27.55
C ARG A 603 -18.47 -53.56 27.15
N GLY A 604 -18.95 -52.71 26.24
CA GLY A 604 -20.16 -52.92 25.46
C GLY A 604 -19.90 -53.75 24.19
N THR A 605 -20.88 -54.53 23.75
CA THR A 605 -20.78 -55.52 22.67
C THR A 605 -20.99 -54.95 21.26
N ALA A 606 -20.65 -55.75 20.24
CA ALA A 606 -20.76 -55.43 18.82
C ALA A 606 -22.21 -55.29 18.32
N ALA A 607 -22.40 -54.52 17.23
CA ALA A 607 -22.93 -54.97 15.93
C ALA A 607 -23.71 -53.89 15.14
N ALA A 608 -23.41 -53.85 13.83
CA ALA A 608 -24.32 -53.60 12.70
C ALA A 608 -25.14 -52.30 12.55
N ALA A 609 -24.82 -51.62 11.43
CA ALA A 609 -25.75 -51.16 10.38
C ALA A 609 -26.52 -49.82 10.50
N ALA A 610 -26.33 -49.04 9.41
CA ALA A 610 -27.28 -48.14 8.74
C ALA A 610 -27.88 -46.93 9.51
N GLY A 611 -27.78 -45.74 8.89
CA GLY A 611 -28.55 -44.56 9.31
C GLY A 611 -27.92 -43.24 8.86
N SER A 612 -28.55 -42.55 7.92
CA SER A 612 -28.12 -41.28 7.35
C SER A 612 -28.56 -40.04 8.14
N ALA A 613 -27.67 -39.05 8.25
CA ALA A 613 -27.94 -37.60 8.40
C ALA A 613 -28.66 -37.10 9.68
N PRO A 614 -28.77 -35.78 9.93
CA PRO A 614 -27.90 -34.64 9.54
C PRO A 614 -27.41 -33.82 10.77
N VAL A 615 -26.57 -32.80 10.52
CA VAL A 615 -26.17 -31.79 11.51
C VAL A 615 -27.17 -30.62 11.55
N PRO A 616 -27.59 -30.14 12.74
CA PRO A 616 -28.06 -28.78 12.93
C PRO A 616 -27.02 -27.89 13.64
N SER A 617 -26.94 -26.63 13.22
CA SER A 617 -26.09 -25.57 13.77
C SER A 617 -26.44 -25.22 15.22
N ALA A 618 -25.49 -24.67 15.97
CA ALA A 618 -25.74 -24.00 17.25
C ALA A 618 -25.01 -22.65 17.33
N GLU A 619 -25.76 -21.64 17.74
CA GLU A 619 -25.48 -20.20 17.68
C GLU A 619 -24.46 -19.67 18.71
N VAL A 620 -24.02 -18.43 18.48
CA VAL A 620 -23.30 -17.56 19.41
C VAL A 620 -24.29 -16.87 20.37
N PRO A 621 -23.91 -16.70 21.66
CA PRO A 621 -24.33 -15.50 22.40
C PRO A 621 -23.13 -14.73 23.05
N PRO A 622 -23.31 -13.46 23.49
CA PRO A 622 -22.23 -12.48 23.44
C PRO A 622 -21.86 -11.75 24.76
N ALA A 623 -20.76 -10.97 24.67
CA ALA A 623 -20.48 -9.67 25.31
C ALA A 623 -20.50 -9.47 26.85
N ALA A 624 -19.38 -8.92 27.38
CA ALA A 624 -19.37 -7.98 28.51
C ALA A 624 -18.11 -7.08 28.47
N ALA A 625 -18.23 -5.83 28.95
CA ALA A 625 -17.23 -4.76 28.84
C ALA A 625 -16.24 -4.67 30.02
N PRO A 626 -15.09 -3.96 29.89
CA PRO A 626 -14.11 -3.81 30.97
C PRO A 626 -14.46 -2.66 31.94
N ALA A 627 -14.24 -2.89 33.23
CA ALA A 627 -14.28 -1.86 34.27
C ALA A 627 -12.94 -1.79 35.00
N GLY A 628 -12.37 -0.59 35.13
CA GLY A 628 -11.14 -0.37 35.90
C GLY A 628 -11.41 0.19 37.30
N LYS A 629 -10.48 -0.03 38.23
CA LYS A 629 -10.17 0.92 39.32
C LYS A 629 -8.83 0.59 39.99
N ALA A 630 -8.24 1.61 40.60
CA ALA A 630 -6.93 1.57 41.24
C ALA A 630 -7.00 1.27 42.75
N ALA A 631 -5.92 0.71 43.30
CA ALA A 631 -5.29 1.11 44.56
C ALA A 631 -3.91 0.41 44.65
N GLY A 632 -2.95 0.97 45.39
CA GLY A 632 -1.59 0.41 45.49
C GLY A 632 -1.05 0.36 46.91
N ALA A 633 0.17 -0.18 47.10
CA ALA A 633 0.92 -0.03 48.36
C ALA A 633 2.45 -0.23 48.18
N LYS A 634 3.19 0.82 48.61
CA LYS A 634 4.55 0.89 49.18
C LYS A 634 5.45 -0.37 49.23
N GLY A 635 6.73 -0.20 48.85
CA GLY A 635 7.79 -1.19 49.09
C GLY A 635 9.24 -0.72 48.84
N ARG A 636 9.71 0.25 49.62
CA ARG A 636 11.11 0.68 49.90
C ARG A 636 12.28 -0.27 49.52
N THR A 637 13.28 0.29 48.80
CA THR A 637 14.75 0.32 49.05
C THR A 637 15.41 1.06 47.86
N GLY A 638 16.56 1.73 47.90
CA GLY A 638 17.54 1.96 48.99
C GLY A 638 18.97 1.96 48.41
N ALA A 639 19.74 3.05 48.62
CA ALA A 639 21.09 3.33 48.08
C ALA A 639 21.17 3.52 46.54
N ALA A 640 21.75 4.58 45.94
CA ALA A 640 22.85 5.52 46.25
C ALA A 640 24.23 5.10 45.73
N ALA A 641 24.64 5.72 44.61
CA ALA A 641 26.04 6.05 44.29
C ALA A 641 26.05 7.37 43.49
N LYS A 642 27.07 8.22 43.73
CA LYS A 642 27.19 9.59 43.23
C LYS A 642 28.48 9.75 42.42
N ARG A 643 28.47 10.72 41.49
CA ARG A 643 29.63 11.46 40.94
C ARG A 643 30.71 10.67 40.18
N ALA A 644 30.96 11.11 38.95
CA ALA A 644 32.13 11.96 38.69
C ALA A 644 31.83 12.89 37.50
N ALA A 645 32.49 14.05 37.44
CA ALA A 645 32.41 14.99 36.34
C ALA A 645 33.78 15.68 36.15
N ALA A 646 33.96 16.26 34.96
CA ALA A 646 34.93 17.28 34.56
C ALA A 646 36.36 16.86 34.11
N GLU A 647 36.79 17.53 33.02
CA GLU A 647 38.17 17.89 32.62
C GLU A 647 39.15 16.75 32.22
N ALA A 648 40.13 16.88 31.31
CA ALA A 648 40.45 17.80 30.19
C ALA A 648 41.56 17.11 29.31
N GLN A 649 42.19 17.61 28.22
CA GLN A 649 42.12 18.85 27.42
C GLN A 649 42.78 18.61 26.02
N ALA A 650 42.54 19.52 25.04
CA ALA A 650 43.41 19.92 23.91
C ALA A 650 43.97 18.91 22.87
N GLY A 651 43.92 19.26 21.56
CA GLY A 651 44.49 18.45 20.47
C GLY A 651 44.29 18.96 19.02
N THR A 652 44.58 20.24 18.78
CA THR A 652 44.65 20.97 17.48
C THR A 652 44.80 20.21 16.15
N ALA A 653 43.95 20.54 15.16
CA ALA A 653 44.35 20.90 13.78
C ALA A 653 43.22 21.70 13.08
N ALA A 654 43.56 22.66 12.20
CA ALA A 654 42.65 23.67 11.65
C ALA A 654 42.80 23.80 10.10
N PRO A 655 42.15 24.73 9.35
CA PRO A 655 41.35 24.34 8.18
C PRO A 655 41.67 25.05 6.85
N ALA A 656 40.94 24.71 5.79
CA ALA A 656 40.77 25.54 4.58
C ALA A 656 39.25 25.70 4.31
N ALA A 657 38.60 26.88 4.27
CA ALA A 657 38.89 28.16 3.62
C ALA A 657 38.35 28.27 2.17
N GLY A 658 37.06 28.61 2.04
CA GLY A 658 36.41 29.08 0.80
C GLY A 658 35.57 30.32 1.11
N ARG A 659 35.79 31.43 0.38
CA ARG A 659 35.42 32.79 0.83
C ARG A 659 34.02 33.24 0.41
N ARG A 660 33.31 33.93 1.32
CA ARG A 660 32.25 34.90 0.97
C ARG A 660 32.85 36.13 0.27
N ARG A 661 32.08 36.79 -0.60
CA ARG A 661 32.24 38.22 -0.93
C ARG A 661 31.02 38.98 -0.41
N ALA A 662 31.27 40.14 0.18
CA ALA A 662 30.26 41.07 0.68
C ALA A 662 30.21 42.34 -0.19
N ALA A 663 29.07 43.04 -0.15
CA ALA A 663 28.92 44.40 -0.69
C ALA A 663 29.60 45.43 0.22
N PRO A 664 29.97 46.60 -0.34
CA PRO A 664 29.64 47.89 0.30
C PRO A 664 29.38 49.02 -0.74
N PRO A 665 29.18 50.30 -0.34
CA PRO A 665 28.18 50.82 0.59
C PRO A 665 27.41 52.04 0.01
N GLU A 666 26.47 52.62 0.77
CA GLU A 666 25.80 53.88 0.45
C GLU A 666 26.62 55.13 0.87
N THR A 667 26.56 56.19 0.06
CA THR A 667 26.80 57.59 0.46
C THR A 667 26.00 58.53 -0.45
N GLY A 668 25.14 59.40 0.11
CA GLY A 668 24.61 60.59 -0.60
C GLY A 668 25.39 61.86 -0.20
N PRO A 669 24.86 63.09 -0.42
CA PRO A 669 23.69 63.49 -1.20
C PRO A 669 24.06 64.44 -2.38
N GLY A 670 23.09 64.80 -3.25
CA GLY A 670 23.31 65.76 -4.33
C GLY A 670 22.00 66.31 -4.92
N GLU A 671 21.82 67.62 -4.80
CA GLU A 671 20.64 68.41 -5.21
C GLU A 671 20.90 69.08 -6.58
N GLN A 672 19.96 69.02 -7.52
CA GLN A 672 19.53 70.13 -8.41
C GLN A 672 18.59 69.70 -9.56
N ASP A 673 17.48 70.44 -9.67
CA ASP A 673 16.73 70.88 -10.86
C ASP A 673 16.86 70.18 -12.23
N SER A 674 15.71 69.78 -12.82
CA SER A 674 15.16 70.52 -13.98
C SER A 674 13.75 70.05 -14.42
N THR A 675 12.76 70.93 -14.27
CA THR A 675 11.64 71.24 -15.20
C THR A 675 10.94 70.18 -16.08
N SER A 676 9.63 70.02 -15.84
CA SER A 676 8.54 69.68 -16.81
C SER A 676 8.50 70.61 -18.05
N PRO A 677 7.88 70.27 -19.21
CA PRO A 677 6.41 70.10 -19.40
C PRO A 677 5.97 68.94 -20.35
N SER A 678 4.80 68.30 -20.21
CA SER A 678 3.40 68.73 -20.48
C SER A 678 3.08 69.08 -21.95
N GLY A 679 2.18 68.32 -22.61
CA GLY A 679 1.91 68.46 -24.06
C GLY A 679 0.65 67.79 -24.66
N ARG A 680 -0.54 68.07 -24.13
CA ARG A 680 -1.92 67.97 -24.71
C ARG A 680 -2.25 67.07 -25.95
N ARG A 681 -3.25 66.20 -25.73
CA ARG A 681 -4.49 65.94 -26.52
C ARG A 681 -4.55 66.37 -28.02
N ARG A 682 -5.02 65.44 -28.88
CA ARG A 682 -6.09 65.70 -29.90
C ARG A 682 -6.95 64.45 -30.21
N LYS A 683 -8.25 64.69 -30.38
CA LYS A 683 -9.32 63.88 -31.02
C LYS A 683 -9.88 64.79 -32.16
N PRO A 684 -10.87 64.42 -33.00
CA PRO A 684 -11.38 63.10 -33.43
C PRO A 684 -11.56 62.95 -34.97
N ALA A 685 -11.83 61.74 -35.45
CA ALA A 685 -12.64 61.36 -36.64
C ALA A 685 -12.50 59.82 -36.82
N GLY A 686 -13.41 59.05 -37.43
CA GLY A 686 -14.69 59.38 -38.06
C GLY A 686 -14.91 58.52 -39.31
N GLY A 687 -15.68 57.42 -39.18
CA GLY A 687 -16.30 56.68 -40.30
C GLY A 687 -15.40 55.81 -41.19
N LYS A 688 -15.42 54.50 -40.97
CA LYS A 688 -16.19 53.53 -41.80
C LYS A 688 -16.37 52.22 -41.05
#